data_AF-A0A942QK76-F1
#
_entry.id   AF-A0A942QK76-F1
#
_cell.length_a   1.000
_cell.length_b   1.000
_cell.length_c   1.000
_cell.angle_alpha   90.00
_cell.angle_beta   90.00
_cell.angle_gamma   90.00
#
_symmetry.space_group_name_H-M   'P 1'
#
loop_
_entity.id
_entity.type
_entity.pdbx_description
1 polymer ?
#
loop_
_entity_poly.entity_id
_entity_poly.type
_entity_poly.pdbx_seq_one_letter_code
_entity_poly.pdbx_strand_id
1 'polypeptide(L)'
;MGCQPNSSTGSDKAGGSCGSCASTSGGCGAAKAMDFLNLPIPAPPPALVAAPAPVATAASPARLLIGLDIGSTTIKAVVTDPGADTILWQDYQRHGSRQAEKTLHFLDAIAAAFPEVPAAAFRLFVTGSGGAALAPLLGAKFVQEVNAVSLAVERFFPEVQSVIELGGQDAKIIVYKELADGSRKKIPSMNDKCAGGTGAVIDKIAAKLNIAPGQLCDMGYDGLPLHPVAGKCGVFAETDINSLQKLGVPPDQLMASLFESIVQQNLSVLTRGHTLRPTVLLLGGPNTFIRGLRDCWRHNLPLIWQERGVALPDPAKSAADHIITPDNAQYFAASGAIEFGRAELEDDADLGRYLGAEALRAVLERGPADGGRSGGMPGLVRSPEDLAAFRERYRPEPWQPAALRPGARVEAFLGLDGGSTSTKGVLIDRERRVLAKAYQLSRGNPIEDIKEIVAALARQIADQGAELQVLGVGTTGYAKDVLKDVLRADVALVETVAHTQACLHSYPDADVIVDVGGQDIKLIVLKDGRVKDFKLNTQCSAGNGYFLQSTAQGFGHDIRDYADLAFSAKTMPEFGYGCAVFMQSDIVDFQRRGWEPHEIMAGLAGVLPKNIWLYVAQVPNLASLGRHFVLQGGTQHNLAAVKAQVDFIRSRFHDSAAEPQITVHRHCGESGAIGCALEAHRLWAEQGQRTRFIGVEGVAAIRYHTTRSEATRCDYCKNSCLRSFIDVQAGVAADLPAAAKGSKVPLPEGHRRLIIASCEKGTVEDLAAMREIKAGLDATADHNPNFLASAARSAFRAPSVANLADPPPSRKWGLMPRGAEKRAALMARRATLRIGLPRVLGMYSQAPFFIAWFAALGVPARNIVFSDYTDAELYKRGAKRGSIDPCFPSKLGIPHVHDLLTRVHKKKPLTHIFFPMVTSVPTFLEDVQASLACPTVVATAEATHAAFIKEGDLFAQAGIVFKKTFLNLGEPELCARQMQQDWQDELGLGYDESLRAVRAGLQAIEDHEAGLRREARATLDMLTRENRIGIVVLARPYHNDPGVNHEILEEFQKRGYPVFWQDILPRDPDVLEQLFGDEVRAGLMPSALSVGDVWKNSYSENTSRKLWAAKYTARHPNLVALELSSFKCGHDAPVYSVIEEIIERSGTPYFSFKDIDENKPEGSIRIRVETIAYFLDRYRERLLPRPAAPGVASVGDALAGPQRNATRPARTPAAPIAAST
;
A
#
# COMPACT_ATOMS: atom_id res chain seq x y z
N MET A 1 -22.24 -35.33 -46.88
CA MET A 1 -23.15 -36.46 -46.60
C MET A 1 -24.01 -36.01 -45.43
N GLY A 2 -25.10 -35.27 -45.65
CA GLY A 2 -26.43 -35.69 -46.12
C GLY A 2 -27.33 -35.81 -44.88
N CYS A 3 -28.54 -35.27 -44.72
CA CYS A 3 -29.50 -34.53 -45.55
C CYS A 3 -30.39 -33.67 -44.62
N GLN A 4 -30.96 -32.60 -45.20
CA GLN A 4 -32.04 -31.69 -44.74
C GLN A 4 -33.44 -32.39 -44.63
N PRO A 5 -34.63 -31.70 -44.63
CA PRO A 5 -35.23 -30.59 -43.84
C PRO A 5 -36.75 -30.80 -43.50
N ASN A 6 -37.42 -29.83 -42.82
CA ASN A 6 -38.79 -29.27 -43.07
C ASN A 6 -39.36 -28.64 -41.78
N SER A 7 -39.86 -27.39 -41.67
CA SER A 7 -40.79 -26.52 -42.44
C SER A 7 -42.26 -26.60 -41.99
N SER A 8 -42.83 -25.44 -41.61
CA SER A 8 -44.25 -24.98 -41.74
C SER A 8 -44.44 -23.70 -40.88
N THR A 9 -44.44 -22.49 -41.44
CA THR A 9 -45.53 -21.73 -42.11
C THR A 9 -46.62 -21.19 -41.18
N GLY A 10 -46.84 -19.86 -41.21
CA GLY A 10 -48.01 -19.20 -40.65
C GLY A 10 -47.85 -17.69 -40.52
N SER A 11 -48.07 -16.97 -41.62
CA SER A 11 -48.19 -15.52 -41.73
C SER A 11 -49.45 -14.96 -41.06
N ASP A 12 -49.42 -13.72 -40.56
CA ASP A 12 -50.33 -12.68 -41.10
C ASP A 12 -49.96 -11.25 -40.70
N LYS A 13 -50.32 -10.35 -41.61
CA LYS A 13 -49.92 -8.95 -41.81
C LYS A 13 -50.88 -7.95 -41.14
N ALA A 14 -50.40 -6.69 -41.18
CA ALA A 14 -51.12 -5.41 -41.19
C ALA A 14 -51.42 -4.82 -39.81
N GLY A 15 -51.16 -3.54 -39.53
CA GLY A 15 -50.71 -2.40 -40.33
C GLY A 15 -50.91 -1.12 -39.50
N GLY A 16 -50.02 -0.13 -39.67
CA GLY A 16 -50.31 1.33 -39.74
C GLY A 16 -51.20 2.00 -38.67
N SER A 17 -50.99 3.22 -38.21
CA SER A 17 -50.24 4.36 -38.74
C SER A 17 -50.29 5.51 -37.73
N CYS A 18 -49.26 6.35 -37.77
CA CYS A 18 -49.22 7.80 -37.53
C CYS A 18 -50.54 8.55 -37.24
N GLY A 19 -50.50 9.47 -36.26
CA GLY A 19 -51.50 10.53 -36.07
C GLY A 19 -51.07 11.61 -35.07
N SER A 20 -50.64 12.75 -35.59
CA SER A 20 -50.29 14.03 -34.94
C SER A 20 -51.42 14.73 -34.18
N CYS A 21 -51.11 15.57 -33.19
CA CYS A 21 -51.57 16.97 -33.13
C CYS A 21 -50.92 17.77 -31.97
N ALA A 22 -50.84 19.09 -32.18
CA ALA A 22 -49.92 20.05 -31.55
C ALA A 22 -50.62 21.06 -30.61
N SER A 23 -49.78 21.80 -29.84
CA SER A 23 -49.99 23.11 -29.18
C SER A 23 -50.89 23.13 -27.92
N THR A 24 -50.63 23.84 -26.82
CA THR A 24 -50.19 25.25 -26.63
C THR A 24 -49.61 25.53 -25.21
N SER A 25 -48.54 26.35 -25.17
CA SER A 25 -48.14 27.41 -24.19
C SER A 25 -48.35 27.30 -22.66
N GLY A 26 -47.28 27.58 -21.89
CA GLY A 26 -47.37 28.36 -20.63
C GLY A 26 -46.36 28.04 -19.50
N GLY A 27 -45.31 28.87 -19.37
CA GLY A 27 -44.84 29.43 -18.08
C GLY A 27 -44.17 28.56 -16.99
N CYS A 28 -42.84 28.61 -16.94
CA CYS A 28 -41.94 28.71 -15.78
C CYS A 28 -42.40 28.20 -14.38
N GLY A 29 -41.79 27.11 -13.91
CA GLY A 29 -41.81 26.66 -12.51
C GLY A 29 -40.56 25.81 -12.20
N ALA A 30 -39.85 26.17 -11.14
CA ALA A 30 -38.59 25.57 -10.70
C ALA A 30 -38.67 24.03 -10.60
N ALA A 31 -37.73 23.33 -11.23
CA ALA A 31 -37.56 21.89 -11.10
C ALA A 31 -37.10 21.56 -9.67
N LYS A 32 -37.99 20.94 -8.89
CA LYS A 32 -37.67 20.32 -7.60
C LYS A 32 -36.55 19.30 -7.80
N ALA A 33 -35.52 19.39 -6.96
CA ALA A 33 -34.51 18.36 -6.79
C ALA A 33 -35.19 17.01 -6.51
N MET A 34 -34.78 15.97 -7.23
CA MET A 34 -35.23 14.60 -7.00
C MET A 34 -34.64 14.10 -5.67
N ASP A 35 -35.51 13.69 -4.76
CA ASP A 35 -35.15 13.04 -3.49
C ASP A 35 -34.49 11.67 -3.77
N PHE A 36 -33.16 11.61 -3.72
CA PHE A 36 -32.37 10.38 -3.90
C PHE A 36 -32.40 9.43 -2.68
N LEU A 37 -33.09 9.77 -1.59
CA LEU A 37 -33.17 8.97 -0.35
C LEU A 37 -34.51 8.26 -0.12
N ASN A 38 -35.45 8.35 -1.07
CA ASN A 38 -36.67 7.55 -1.10
C ASN A 38 -36.77 6.74 -2.40
N LEU A 39 -35.74 5.94 -2.69
CA LEU A 39 -35.93 4.84 -3.65
C LEU A 39 -36.90 3.83 -3.01
N PRO A 40 -38.04 3.51 -3.62
CA PRO A 40 -38.83 2.37 -3.19
C PRO A 40 -37.96 1.12 -3.26
N ILE A 41 -38.04 0.32 -2.19
CA ILE A 41 -37.46 -1.02 -2.07
C ILE A 41 -37.72 -1.78 -3.39
N PRO A 42 -36.70 -2.31 -4.08
CA PRO A 42 -36.95 -3.33 -5.09
C PRO A 42 -37.59 -4.52 -4.36
N ALA A 43 -38.76 -4.95 -4.82
CA ALA A 43 -39.30 -6.24 -4.42
C ALA A 43 -38.19 -7.30 -4.59
N PRO A 44 -38.04 -8.23 -3.64
CA PRO A 44 -37.05 -9.29 -3.75
C PRO A 44 -37.21 -10.03 -5.10
N PRO A 45 -36.12 -10.54 -5.70
CA PRO A 45 -36.23 -11.40 -6.88
C PRO A 45 -37.25 -12.53 -6.60
N PRO A 46 -38.07 -12.92 -7.58
CA PRO A 46 -39.22 -13.76 -7.33
C PRO A 46 -38.77 -15.13 -6.81
N ALA A 47 -39.31 -15.49 -5.64
CA ALA A 47 -39.12 -16.71 -4.87
C ALA A 47 -37.87 -16.81 -3.99
N LEU A 48 -37.91 -16.16 -2.81
CA LEU A 48 -37.52 -16.78 -1.54
C LEU A 48 -38.20 -16.03 -0.37
N VAL A 49 -39.23 -16.70 0.17
CA VAL A 49 -39.87 -16.53 1.48
C VAL A 49 -40.43 -15.13 1.77
N ALA A 50 -41.67 -14.89 1.32
CA ALA A 50 -42.61 -14.18 2.18
C ALA A 50 -42.48 -14.77 3.59
N ALA A 51 -42.47 -13.93 4.64
CA ALA A 51 -42.58 -14.42 6.02
C ALA A 51 -43.53 -15.61 6.01
N PRO A 52 -43.09 -16.83 6.39
CA PRO A 52 -44.03 -17.93 6.43
C PRO A 52 -45.19 -17.40 7.27
N ALA A 53 -46.41 -17.45 6.73
CA ALA A 53 -47.59 -17.24 7.56
C ALA A 53 -47.36 -18.13 8.79
N PRO A 54 -47.55 -17.62 10.02
CA PRO A 54 -47.24 -18.35 11.23
C PRO A 54 -47.75 -19.77 11.06
N VAL A 55 -46.84 -20.75 11.14
CA VAL A 55 -47.21 -22.15 10.93
C VAL A 55 -48.25 -22.47 11.98
N ALA A 56 -49.50 -22.60 11.54
CA ALA A 56 -50.62 -22.88 12.42
C ALA A 56 -50.54 -24.34 12.85
N THR A 57 -49.75 -24.64 13.89
CA THR A 57 -49.81 -25.92 14.60
C THR A 57 -49.64 -25.74 16.10
N ALA A 58 -50.65 -26.24 16.82
CA ALA A 58 -50.68 -26.72 18.21
C ALA A 58 -50.18 -25.79 19.33
N ALA A 59 -51.13 -25.19 20.06
CA ALA A 59 -50.99 -24.44 21.32
C ALA A 59 -50.00 -23.25 21.29
N SER A 60 -50.51 -22.02 21.42
CA SER A 60 -49.67 -20.83 21.55
C SER A 60 -48.65 -20.99 22.70
N PRO A 61 -47.35 -20.75 22.48
CA PRO A 61 -46.33 -20.93 23.50
C PRO A 61 -46.61 -20.04 24.72
N ALA A 62 -46.48 -20.59 25.92
CA ALA A 62 -46.65 -19.82 27.16
C ALA A 62 -45.52 -18.80 27.40
N ARG A 63 -44.40 -18.91 26.67
CA ARG A 63 -43.19 -18.10 26.77
C ARG A 63 -42.45 -18.12 25.42
N LEU A 64 -41.78 -17.03 25.07
CA LEU A 64 -40.95 -16.94 23.85
C LEU A 64 -39.50 -16.64 24.20
N LEU A 65 -38.57 -17.30 23.51
CA LEU A 65 -37.16 -16.96 23.54
C LEU A 65 -36.82 -16.11 22.32
N ILE A 66 -36.20 -14.96 22.55
CA ILE A 66 -35.86 -13.99 21.51
C ILE A 66 -34.36 -13.78 21.51
N GLY A 67 -33.71 -14.15 20.42
CA GLY A 67 -32.31 -13.88 20.13
C GLY A 67 -32.20 -12.63 19.28
N LEU A 68 -31.43 -11.63 19.73
CA LEU A 68 -31.14 -10.42 18.97
C LEU A 68 -29.64 -10.28 18.75
N ASP A 69 -29.19 -10.21 17.51
CA ASP A 69 -27.83 -9.81 17.15
C ASP A 69 -27.85 -8.37 16.65
N ILE A 70 -27.40 -7.45 17.51
CA ILE A 70 -27.31 -6.02 17.21
C ILE A 70 -25.89 -5.74 16.70
N GLY A 71 -25.67 -6.08 15.43
CA GLY A 71 -24.39 -5.93 14.74
C GLY A 71 -24.05 -4.48 14.37
N SER A 72 -22.86 -4.26 13.81
CA SER A 72 -22.35 -2.93 13.44
C SER A 72 -22.99 -2.31 12.18
N THR A 73 -23.62 -3.14 11.35
CA THR A 73 -24.29 -2.72 10.09
C THR A 73 -25.74 -3.20 10.00
N THR A 74 -26.09 -4.25 10.75
CA THR A 74 -27.38 -4.95 10.65
C THR A 74 -27.89 -5.37 12.01
N ILE A 75 -29.21 -5.46 12.15
CA ILE A 75 -29.89 -6.12 13.26
C ILE A 75 -30.51 -7.41 12.72
N LYS A 76 -30.36 -8.49 13.49
CA LYS A 76 -30.90 -9.80 13.17
C LYS A 76 -31.64 -10.32 14.38
N ALA A 77 -32.75 -11.00 14.15
CA ALA A 77 -33.57 -11.50 15.22
C ALA A 77 -34.13 -12.87 14.88
N VAL A 78 -34.21 -13.72 15.90
CA VAL A 78 -34.79 -15.05 15.85
C VAL A 78 -35.70 -15.21 17.07
N VAL A 79 -36.87 -15.81 16.87
CA VAL A 79 -37.80 -16.16 17.94
C VAL A 79 -38.06 -17.66 17.90
N THR A 80 -37.97 -18.32 19.05
CA THR A 80 -38.25 -19.74 19.21
C THR A 80 -39.14 -20.01 20.42
N ASP A 81 -39.75 -21.19 20.44
CA ASP A 81 -40.36 -21.76 21.64
C ASP A 81 -39.26 -22.30 22.58
N PRO A 82 -39.35 -22.08 23.92
CA PRO A 82 -38.50 -22.74 24.92
C PRO A 82 -38.33 -24.26 24.78
N GLY A 83 -39.31 -24.98 24.22
CA GLY A 83 -39.27 -26.44 24.05
C GLY A 83 -38.86 -26.95 22.66
N ALA A 84 -38.74 -26.08 21.66
CA ALA A 84 -38.48 -26.47 20.28
C ALA A 84 -37.36 -25.67 19.62
N ASP A 85 -36.58 -26.33 18.77
CA ASP A 85 -35.50 -25.71 17.99
C ASP A 85 -36.01 -25.02 16.71
N THR A 86 -37.33 -25.05 16.47
CA THR A 86 -37.95 -24.43 15.30
C THR A 86 -38.02 -22.90 15.45
N ILE A 87 -37.56 -22.19 14.42
CA ILE A 87 -37.68 -20.74 14.32
C ILE A 87 -39.14 -20.40 14.01
N LEU A 88 -39.79 -19.68 14.92
CA LEU A 88 -41.17 -19.21 14.78
C LEU A 88 -41.24 -17.88 14.01
N TRP A 89 -40.23 -17.03 14.19
CA TRP A 89 -40.11 -15.74 13.51
C TRP A 89 -38.65 -15.36 13.36
N GLN A 90 -38.31 -14.71 12.25
CA GLN A 90 -36.96 -14.18 12.02
C GLN A 90 -37.00 -12.95 11.10
N ASP A 91 -36.04 -12.06 11.27
CA ASP A 91 -35.85 -10.91 10.40
C ASP A 91 -34.38 -10.44 10.39
N TYR A 92 -33.95 -9.87 9.27
CA TYR A 92 -32.61 -9.37 9.02
C TYR A 92 -32.72 -8.03 8.30
N GLN A 93 -32.26 -6.94 8.92
CA GLN A 93 -32.31 -5.62 8.30
C GLN A 93 -31.06 -4.80 8.56
N ARG A 94 -30.66 -3.99 7.57
CA ARG A 94 -29.67 -2.92 7.76
C ARG A 94 -30.28 -1.82 8.62
N HIS A 95 -29.52 -1.34 9.61
CA HIS A 95 -30.00 -0.28 10.51
C HIS A 95 -29.62 1.13 10.03
N GLY A 96 -28.68 1.29 9.09
CA GLY A 96 -28.29 2.61 8.55
C GLY A 96 -27.89 3.60 9.64
N SER A 97 -26.97 3.18 10.52
CA SER A 97 -26.54 3.90 11.73
C SER A 97 -27.61 4.15 12.82
N ARG A 98 -28.84 3.67 12.67
CA ARG A 98 -29.93 3.85 13.63
C ARG A 98 -30.23 2.58 14.44
N GLN A 99 -29.24 2.12 15.21
CA GLN A 99 -29.34 0.83 15.92
C GLN A 99 -30.47 0.81 16.96
N ALA A 100 -30.59 1.83 17.81
CA ALA A 100 -31.63 1.90 18.84
C ALA A 100 -33.05 1.93 18.24
N GLU A 101 -33.27 2.82 17.26
CA GLU A 101 -34.55 2.92 16.53
C GLU A 101 -34.89 1.62 15.81
N LYS A 102 -33.93 1.01 15.13
CA LYS A 102 -34.17 -0.25 14.42
C LYS A 102 -34.39 -1.42 15.38
N THR A 103 -33.74 -1.43 16.55
CA THR A 103 -34.00 -2.42 17.61
C THR A 103 -35.45 -2.29 18.09
N LEU A 104 -35.91 -1.06 18.32
CA LEU A 104 -37.30 -0.80 18.71
C LEU A 104 -38.28 -1.32 17.64
N HIS A 105 -38.02 -1.05 16.37
CA HIS A 105 -38.85 -1.55 15.27
C HIS A 105 -38.94 -3.08 15.24
N PHE A 106 -37.84 -3.80 15.51
CA PHE A 106 -37.85 -5.26 15.63
C PHE A 106 -38.69 -5.75 16.81
N LEU A 107 -38.57 -5.10 17.97
CA LEU A 107 -39.36 -5.47 19.15
C LEU A 107 -40.85 -5.24 18.93
N ASP A 108 -41.22 -4.12 18.32
CA ASP A 108 -42.61 -3.81 17.97
C ASP A 108 -43.14 -4.82 16.92
N ALA A 109 -42.33 -5.20 15.93
CA ALA A 109 -42.69 -6.21 14.94
C ALA A 109 -42.89 -7.60 15.55
N ILE A 110 -42.03 -8.01 16.50
CA ILE A 110 -42.18 -9.28 17.22
C ILE A 110 -43.45 -9.27 18.08
N ALA A 111 -43.69 -8.19 18.84
CA ALA A 111 -44.89 -8.06 19.65
C ALA A 111 -46.17 -8.10 18.80
N ALA A 112 -46.15 -7.50 17.60
CA ALA A 112 -47.26 -7.56 16.66
C ALA A 112 -47.46 -8.94 16.02
N ALA A 113 -46.38 -9.73 15.87
CA ALA A 113 -46.44 -11.09 15.33
C ALA A 113 -46.99 -12.11 16.35
N PHE A 114 -46.87 -11.84 17.65
CA PHE A 114 -47.34 -12.70 18.74
C PHE A 114 -48.23 -11.92 19.75
N PRO A 115 -49.36 -11.34 19.32
CA PRO A 115 -50.19 -10.48 20.17
C PRO A 115 -50.83 -11.21 21.36
N GLU A 116 -50.94 -12.53 21.28
CA GLU A 116 -51.49 -13.40 22.33
C GLU A 116 -50.50 -13.71 23.46
N VAL A 117 -49.19 -13.47 23.25
CA VAL A 117 -48.15 -13.70 24.27
C VAL A 117 -47.82 -12.37 24.95
N PRO A 118 -48.03 -12.23 26.27
CA PRO A 118 -47.73 -10.99 26.96
C PRO A 118 -46.21 -10.71 26.94
N ALA A 119 -45.81 -9.44 26.76
CA ALA A 119 -44.40 -9.04 26.70
C ALA A 119 -43.56 -9.52 27.91
N ALA A 120 -44.17 -9.63 29.10
CA ALA A 120 -43.51 -10.17 30.30
C ALA A 120 -43.10 -11.66 30.20
N ALA A 121 -43.67 -12.39 29.24
CA ALA A 121 -43.35 -13.77 28.90
C ALA A 121 -42.26 -13.86 27.81
N PHE A 122 -41.69 -12.74 27.36
CA PHE A 122 -40.52 -12.75 26.49
C PHE A 122 -39.24 -12.89 27.33
N ARG A 123 -38.29 -13.67 26.80
CA ARG A 123 -36.92 -13.76 27.29
C ARG A 123 -35.99 -13.29 26.18
N LEU A 124 -35.32 -12.15 26.38
CA LEU A 124 -34.40 -11.56 25.41
C LEU A 124 -32.96 -11.89 25.76
N PHE A 125 -32.28 -12.47 24.77
CA PHE A 125 -30.85 -12.72 24.78
C PHE A 125 -30.23 -11.94 23.62
N VAL A 126 -29.37 -11.00 23.96
CA VAL A 126 -28.83 -10.03 23.00
C VAL A 126 -27.33 -10.25 22.84
N THR A 127 -26.85 -10.19 21.61
CA THR A 127 -25.43 -10.24 21.26
C THR A 127 -25.07 -9.15 20.25
N GLY A 128 -23.84 -9.17 19.75
CA GLY A 128 -23.33 -8.23 18.76
C GLY A 128 -22.82 -6.92 19.36
N SER A 129 -22.11 -6.16 18.54
CA SER A 129 -21.37 -4.95 18.95
C SER A 129 -22.23 -3.83 19.57
N GLY A 130 -23.52 -3.75 19.26
CA GLY A 130 -24.47 -2.78 19.83
C GLY A 130 -25.29 -3.36 20.99
N GLY A 131 -25.20 -4.68 21.20
CA GLY A 131 -26.03 -5.40 22.16
C GLY A 131 -25.78 -5.01 23.62
N ALA A 132 -24.51 -4.85 24.00
CA ALA A 132 -24.14 -4.57 25.38
C ALA A 132 -24.70 -3.24 25.92
N ALA A 133 -24.81 -2.22 25.07
CA ALA A 133 -25.34 -0.91 25.46
C ALA A 133 -26.87 -0.89 25.56
N LEU A 134 -27.56 -1.67 24.72
CA LEU A 134 -29.02 -1.70 24.66
C LEU A 134 -29.65 -2.74 25.59
N ALA A 135 -28.92 -3.81 25.92
CA ALA A 135 -29.44 -4.90 26.74
C ALA A 135 -30.00 -4.42 28.12
N PRO A 136 -29.32 -3.54 28.88
CA PRO A 136 -29.84 -3.05 30.16
C PRO A 136 -31.16 -2.27 30.02
N LEU A 137 -31.35 -1.54 28.91
CA LEU A 137 -32.57 -0.77 28.65
C LEU A 137 -33.79 -1.66 28.39
N LEU A 138 -33.57 -2.92 28.00
CA LEU A 138 -34.61 -3.88 27.62
C LEU A 138 -34.85 -4.95 28.70
N GLY A 139 -33.99 -5.02 29.72
CA GLY A 139 -33.93 -6.17 30.64
C GLY A 139 -33.35 -7.43 30.00
N ALA A 140 -32.73 -7.30 28.83
CA ALA A 140 -32.16 -8.43 28.09
C ALA A 140 -30.84 -8.90 28.72
N LYS A 141 -30.53 -10.19 28.56
CA LYS A 141 -29.23 -10.74 28.93
C LYS A 141 -28.24 -10.60 27.77
N PHE A 142 -27.14 -9.89 27.98
CA PHE A 142 -26.07 -9.84 27.00
C PHE A 142 -25.26 -11.14 26.97
N VAL A 143 -25.07 -11.70 25.78
CA VAL A 143 -24.28 -12.90 25.51
C VAL A 143 -23.12 -12.54 24.59
N GLN A 144 -21.90 -12.94 24.96
CA GLN A 144 -20.73 -12.66 24.12
C GLN A 144 -20.85 -13.45 22.78
N GLU A 145 -20.63 -12.76 21.67
CA GLU A 145 -20.93 -13.25 20.31
C GLU A 145 -20.20 -14.53 19.92
N VAL A 146 -18.91 -14.65 20.22
CA VAL A 146 -18.12 -15.87 19.93
C VAL A 146 -18.67 -17.05 20.73
N ASN A 147 -19.08 -16.83 21.98
CA ASN A 147 -19.72 -17.85 22.79
C ASN A 147 -21.09 -18.24 22.21
N ALA A 148 -21.94 -17.27 21.86
CA ALA A 148 -23.23 -17.51 21.23
C ALA A 148 -23.08 -18.37 19.96
N VAL A 149 -22.23 -17.95 19.02
CA VAL A 149 -21.99 -18.70 17.78
C VAL A 149 -21.46 -20.11 18.07
N SER A 150 -20.57 -20.27 19.06
CA SER A 150 -20.07 -21.59 19.45
C SER A 150 -21.19 -22.51 19.95
N LEU A 151 -22.11 -22.00 20.78
CA LEU A 151 -23.25 -22.77 21.30
C LEU A 151 -24.19 -23.20 20.18
N ALA A 152 -24.50 -22.31 19.23
CA ALA A 152 -25.31 -22.66 18.07
C ALA A 152 -24.64 -23.74 17.21
N VAL A 153 -23.33 -23.64 16.98
CA VAL A 153 -22.58 -24.64 16.19
C VAL A 153 -22.54 -25.98 16.91
N GLU A 154 -22.27 -26.01 18.21
CA GLU A 154 -22.23 -27.25 18.99
C GLU A 154 -23.60 -27.95 19.04
N ARG A 155 -24.70 -27.17 19.02
CA ARG A 155 -26.06 -27.70 19.00
C ARG A 155 -26.48 -28.23 17.63
N PHE A 156 -26.30 -27.43 16.58
CA PHE A 156 -26.85 -27.73 15.25
C PHE A 156 -25.89 -28.49 14.33
N PHE A 157 -24.57 -28.39 14.55
CA PHE A 157 -23.52 -28.98 13.73
C PHE A 157 -22.35 -29.51 14.59
N PRO A 158 -22.59 -30.49 15.49
CA PRO A 158 -21.60 -30.97 16.45
C PRO A 158 -20.32 -31.51 15.80
N GLU A 159 -20.39 -32.00 14.57
CA GLU A 159 -19.28 -32.55 13.79
C GLU A 159 -18.32 -31.49 13.22
N VAL A 160 -18.73 -30.20 13.17
CA VAL A 160 -17.95 -29.11 12.57
C VAL A 160 -16.64 -28.91 13.30
N GLN A 161 -15.52 -28.91 12.58
CA GLN A 161 -14.18 -28.74 13.17
C GLN A 161 -13.64 -27.32 13.04
N SER A 162 -14.21 -26.51 12.15
CA SER A 162 -13.79 -25.12 11.94
C SER A 162 -14.97 -24.26 11.50
N VAL A 163 -15.08 -23.06 12.06
CA VAL A 163 -16.11 -22.08 11.70
C VAL A 163 -15.42 -20.85 11.13
N ILE A 164 -15.97 -20.31 10.06
CA ILE A 164 -15.57 -19.06 9.44
C ILE A 164 -16.81 -18.17 9.36
N GLU A 165 -16.87 -17.16 10.20
CA GLU A 165 -17.94 -16.17 10.19
C GLU A 165 -17.42 -14.85 9.63
N LEU A 166 -18.12 -14.33 8.62
CA LEU A 166 -17.80 -13.02 8.05
C LEU A 166 -18.92 -12.03 8.36
N GLY A 167 -18.60 -11.00 9.13
CA GLY A 167 -19.51 -9.91 9.49
C GLY A 167 -19.29 -8.66 8.65
N GLY A 168 -19.98 -7.58 9.03
CA GLY A 168 -19.82 -6.26 8.39
C GLY A 168 -18.44 -5.66 8.68
N GLN A 169 -18.05 -5.55 9.95
CA GLN A 169 -16.77 -4.93 10.35
C GLN A 169 -15.77 -5.93 10.96
N ASP A 170 -16.19 -7.16 11.24
CA ASP A 170 -15.33 -8.20 11.79
C ASP A 170 -15.46 -9.52 11.02
N ALA A 171 -14.52 -10.41 11.27
CA ALA A 171 -14.38 -11.75 10.75
C ALA A 171 -13.85 -12.64 11.88
N LYS A 172 -14.43 -13.83 12.02
CA LYS A 172 -14.15 -14.73 13.13
C LYS A 172 -13.84 -16.12 12.59
N ILE A 173 -12.80 -16.73 13.14
CA ILE A 173 -12.45 -18.12 12.90
C ILE A 173 -12.44 -18.84 14.25
N ILE A 174 -13.17 -19.95 14.35
CA ILE A 174 -13.17 -20.79 15.54
C ILE A 174 -12.66 -22.17 15.12
N VAL A 175 -11.52 -22.58 15.67
CA VAL A 175 -10.98 -23.94 15.47
C VAL A 175 -11.29 -24.78 16.70
N TYR A 176 -11.94 -25.92 16.47
CA TYR A 176 -12.24 -26.88 17.53
C TYR A 176 -11.17 -27.97 17.53
N LYS A 177 -10.45 -28.09 18.66
CA LYS A 177 -9.45 -29.13 18.87
C LYS A 177 -9.94 -30.11 19.92
N GLU A 178 -10.01 -31.38 19.56
CA GLU A 178 -10.31 -32.45 20.51
C GLU A 178 -9.11 -32.67 21.45
N LEU A 179 -9.39 -32.76 22.74
CA LEU A 179 -8.43 -33.05 23.80
C LEU A 179 -8.43 -34.55 24.10
N ALA A 180 -7.38 -35.02 24.78
CA ALA A 180 -7.21 -36.44 25.09
C ALA A 180 -8.31 -37.02 26.00
N ASP A 181 -9.05 -36.16 26.71
CA ASP A 181 -10.19 -36.51 27.56
C ASP A 181 -11.54 -36.50 26.81
N GLY A 182 -11.53 -36.29 25.49
CA GLY A 182 -12.73 -36.21 24.64
C GLY A 182 -13.42 -34.84 24.67
N SER A 183 -12.96 -33.89 25.49
CA SER A 183 -13.49 -32.52 25.49
C SER A 183 -12.95 -31.71 24.30
N ARG A 184 -13.68 -30.67 23.89
CA ARG A 184 -13.29 -29.82 22.75
C ARG A 184 -12.75 -28.49 23.23
N LYS A 185 -11.48 -28.21 22.94
CA LYS A 185 -10.87 -26.88 23.11
C LYS A 185 -11.23 -25.97 21.93
N LYS A 186 -11.85 -24.84 22.23
CA LYS A 186 -12.18 -23.77 21.28
C LYS A 186 -10.99 -22.83 21.17
N ILE A 187 -10.50 -22.59 19.95
CA ILE A 187 -9.44 -21.62 19.67
C ILE A 187 -10.05 -20.54 18.77
N PRO A 188 -10.65 -19.49 19.36
CA PRO A 188 -11.19 -18.38 18.58
C PRO A 188 -10.06 -17.43 18.16
N SER A 189 -10.18 -16.90 16.95
CA SER A 189 -9.46 -15.73 16.48
C SER A 189 -10.44 -14.80 15.78
N MET A 190 -10.25 -13.51 15.99
CA MET A 190 -10.98 -12.46 15.30
C MET A 190 -10.00 -11.37 14.86
N ASN A 191 -10.34 -10.65 13.81
CA ASN A 191 -9.65 -9.40 13.52
C ASN A 191 -10.05 -8.35 14.56
N ASP A 192 -9.11 -7.45 14.88
CA ASP A 192 -9.44 -6.24 15.64
C ASP A 192 -10.34 -5.32 14.80
N LYS A 193 -10.71 -4.14 15.32
CA LYS A 193 -11.58 -3.10 14.70
C LYS A 193 -11.28 -2.70 13.23
N CYS A 194 -10.28 -3.30 12.58
CA CYS A 194 -9.96 -3.15 11.17
C CYS A 194 -10.94 -3.94 10.30
N ALA A 195 -11.80 -3.25 9.55
CA ALA A 195 -12.63 -3.79 8.48
C ALA A 195 -11.86 -4.40 7.29
N GLY A 196 -10.52 -4.39 7.29
CA GLY A 196 -9.72 -5.04 6.25
C GLY A 196 -10.01 -6.54 6.20
N GLY A 197 -10.58 -7.01 5.10
CA GLY A 197 -10.97 -8.41 4.93
C GLY A 197 -12.40 -8.75 5.38
N THR A 198 -13.31 -7.78 5.51
CA THR A 198 -14.70 -7.99 5.97
C THR A 198 -15.77 -7.52 4.97
N GLY A 199 -17.05 -7.74 5.27
CA GLY A 199 -18.17 -7.36 4.40
C GLY A 199 -18.25 -5.86 4.08
N ALA A 200 -17.80 -4.97 4.97
CA ALA A 200 -17.80 -3.53 4.72
C ALA A 200 -16.88 -3.12 3.56
N VAL A 201 -15.80 -3.86 3.31
CA VAL A 201 -14.94 -3.62 2.14
C VAL A 201 -15.68 -3.99 0.87
N ILE A 202 -16.39 -5.11 0.87
CA ILE A 202 -17.22 -5.56 -0.26
C ILE A 202 -18.28 -4.50 -0.59
N ASP A 203 -19.03 -4.04 0.43
CA ASP A 203 -20.05 -3.00 0.25
C ASP A 203 -19.46 -1.71 -0.35
N LYS A 204 -18.31 -1.27 0.16
CA LYS A 204 -17.63 -0.05 -0.29
C LYS A 204 -17.20 -0.15 -1.76
N ILE A 205 -16.58 -1.26 -2.13
CA ILE A 205 -16.12 -1.49 -3.51
C ILE A 205 -17.32 -1.66 -4.45
N ALA A 206 -18.37 -2.37 -4.03
CA ALA A 206 -19.59 -2.51 -4.82
C ALA A 206 -20.24 -1.14 -5.11
N ALA A 207 -20.36 -0.28 -4.10
CA ALA A 207 -20.85 1.08 -4.27
C ALA A 207 -19.97 1.91 -5.23
N LYS A 208 -18.64 1.78 -5.12
CA LYS A 208 -17.68 2.45 -6.00
C LYS A 208 -17.81 2.04 -7.46
N LEU A 209 -18.03 0.75 -7.69
CA LEU A 209 -18.23 0.16 -9.02
C LEU A 209 -19.66 0.32 -9.54
N ASN A 210 -20.52 1.01 -8.78
CA ASN A 210 -21.95 1.20 -9.07
C ASN A 210 -22.69 -0.14 -9.31
N ILE A 211 -22.35 -1.16 -8.49
CA ILE A 211 -22.96 -2.48 -8.54
C ILE A 211 -24.17 -2.51 -7.61
N ALA A 212 -25.33 -2.90 -8.15
CA ALA A 212 -26.54 -3.06 -7.34
C ALA A 212 -26.44 -4.27 -6.39
N PRO A 213 -27.05 -4.25 -5.18
CA PRO A 213 -26.96 -5.35 -4.22
C PRO A 213 -27.42 -6.71 -4.76
N GLY A 214 -28.50 -6.75 -5.57
CA GLY A 214 -28.96 -7.99 -6.20
C GLY A 214 -27.91 -8.56 -7.17
N GLN A 215 -27.33 -7.70 -8.00
CA GLN A 215 -26.25 -8.08 -8.90
C GLN A 215 -25.04 -8.61 -8.13
N LEU A 216 -24.67 -7.99 -7.00
CA LEU A 216 -23.56 -8.45 -6.14
C LEU A 216 -23.77 -9.88 -5.62
N CYS A 217 -25.00 -10.24 -5.24
CA CYS A 217 -25.32 -11.58 -4.75
C CYS A 217 -25.11 -12.65 -5.82
N ASP A 218 -25.39 -12.30 -7.08
CA ASP A 218 -25.29 -13.18 -8.25
C ASP A 218 -23.89 -13.21 -8.88
N MET A 219 -22.96 -12.35 -8.45
CA MET A 219 -21.60 -12.35 -9.00
C MET A 219 -20.88 -13.66 -8.63
N GLY A 220 -20.24 -14.27 -9.65
CA GLY A 220 -19.50 -15.51 -9.52
C GLY A 220 -18.02 -15.29 -9.19
N TYR A 221 -17.30 -16.40 -9.05
CA TYR A 221 -15.85 -16.43 -8.84
C TYR A 221 -15.16 -17.38 -9.82
N ASP A 222 -15.72 -18.57 -10.02
CA ASP A 222 -15.12 -19.61 -10.85
C ASP A 222 -15.02 -19.19 -12.33
N GLY A 223 -13.87 -19.50 -12.95
CA GLY A 223 -13.60 -19.21 -14.36
C GLY A 223 -13.31 -17.73 -14.68
N LEU A 224 -13.33 -16.84 -13.69
CA LEU A 224 -13.01 -15.42 -13.88
C LEU A 224 -11.50 -15.14 -13.73
N PRO A 225 -10.91 -14.32 -14.61
CA PRO A 225 -9.54 -13.84 -14.43
C PRO A 225 -9.39 -13.02 -13.14
N LEU A 226 -8.48 -13.44 -12.27
CA LEU A 226 -8.14 -12.73 -11.03
C LEU A 226 -7.00 -11.76 -11.26
N HIS A 227 -7.12 -10.57 -10.68
CA HIS A 227 -6.12 -9.50 -10.69
C HIS A 227 -5.57 -9.30 -9.26
N PRO A 228 -4.29 -8.96 -9.09
CA PRO A 228 -3.76 -8.64 -7.77
C PRO A 228 -4.52 -7.44 -7.15
N VAL A 229 -5.08 -7.66 -5.96
CA VAL A 229 -5.76 -6.64 -5.15
C VAL A 229 -5.32 -6.84 -3.70
N ALA A 230 -5.03 -5.76 -2.97
CA ALA A 230 -4.66 -5.84 -1.57
C ALA A 230 -5.83 -6.28 -0.66
N GLY A 231 -5.57 -7.25 0.23
CA GLY A 231 -6.62 -7.84 1.09
C GLY A 231 -6.59 -7.38 2.54
N LYS A 232 -5.44 -6.85 2.99
CA LYS A 232 -5.19 -6.43 4.38
C LYS A 232 -5.93 -5.15 4.77
N CYS A 233 -6.14 -4.24 3.83
CA CYS A 233 -6.71 -2.92 4.06
C CYS A 233 -7.74 -2.62 2.99
N GLY A 234 -8.98 -2.31 3.39
CA GLY A 234 -10.04 -1.93 2.45
C GLY A 234 -9.71 -0.68 1.63
N VAL A 235 -8.82 0.18 2.12
CA VAL A 235 -8.34 1.32 1.34
C VAL A 235 -7.39 0.89 0.22
N PHE A 236 -6.40 0.04 0.52
CA PHE A 236 -5.49 -0.46 -0.52
C PHE A 236 -6.26 -1.24 -1.58
N ALA A 237 -7.22 -2.06 -1.15
CA ALA A 237 -8.13 -2.74 -2.06
C ALA A 237 -8.84 -1.74 -2.98
N GLU A 238 -9.35 -0.63 -2.45
CA GLU A 238 -9.99 0.42 -3.25
C GLU A 238 -9.04 1.10 -4.25
N THR A 239 -7.81 1.41 -3.84
CA THR A 239 -6.80 2.01 -4.72
C THR A 239 -6.41 1.09 -5.87
N ASP A 240 -6.22 -0.20 -5.59
CA ASP A 240 -5.91 -1.22 -6.61
C ASP A 240 -7.09 -1.38 -7.58
N ILE A 241 -8.32 -1.49 -7.04
CA ILE A 241 -9.54 -1.60 -7.84
C ILE A 241 -9.74 -0.36 -8.73
N ASN A 242 -9.51 0.85 -8.24
CA ASN A 242 -9.59 2.07 -9.04
C ASN A 242 -8.55 2.08 -10.18
N SER A 243 -7.32 1.66 -9.89
CA SER A 243 -6.27 1.58 -10.89
C SER A 243 -6.64 0.58 -11.98
N LEU A 244 -7.13 -0.60 -11.59
CA LEU A 244 -7.63 -1.64 -12.50
C LEU A 244 -8.86 -1.16 -13.29
N GLN A 245 -9.79 -0.44 -12.67
CA GLN A 245 -10.96 0.11 -13.34
C GLN A 245 -10.55 1.13 -14.42
N LYS A 246 -9.56 1.99 -14.16
CA LYS A 246 -9.01 2.93 -15.16
C LYS A 246 -8.27 2.23 -16.30
N LEU A 247 -7.75 1.03 -16.04
CA LEU A 247 -7.25 0.13 -17.08
C LEU A 247 -8.38 -0.57 -17.84
N GLY A 248 -9.65 -0.37 -17.49
CA GLY A 248 -10.79 -0.99 -18.17
C GLY A 248 -11.05 -2.44 -17.75
N VAL A 249 -10.68 -2.84 -16.52
CA VAL A 249 -11.02 -4.16 -15.98
C VAL A 249 -12.53 -4.23 -15.67
N PRO A 250 -13.25 -5.26 -16.15
CA PRO A 250 -14.68 -5.43 -15.87
C PRO A 250 -15.04 -5.59 -14.38
N PRO A 251 -16.20 -5.08 -13.92
CA PRO A 251 -16.61 -5.15 -12.51
C PRO A 251 -16.70 -6.55 -11.89
N ASP A 252 -17.06 -7.58 -12.67
CA ASP A 252 -17.10 -8.98 -12.24
C ASP A 252 -15.72 -9.54 -11.89
N GLN A 253 -14.72 -9.26 -12.72
CA GLN A 253 -13.32 -9.62 -12.44
C GLN A 253 -12.77 -8.86 -11.22
N LEU A 254 -13.13 -7.59 -11.07
CA LEU A 254 -12.74 -6.77 -9.92
C LEU A 254 -13.30 -7.35 -8.61
N MET A 255 -14.58 -7.75 -8.59
CA MET A 255 -15.18 -8.38 -7.41
C MET A 255 -14.62 -9.77 -7.11
N ALA A 256 -14.41 -10.62 -8.12
CA ALA A 256 -13.78 -11.93 -7.93
C ALA A 256 -12.36 -11.81 -7.34
N SER A 257 -11.60 -10.82 -7.82
CA SER A 257 -10.26 -10.49 -7.29
C SER A 257 -10.30 -10.01 -5.84
N LEU A 258 -11.32 -9.21 -5.48
CA LEU A 258 -11.56 -8.79 -4.11
C LEU A 258 -11.90 -9.97 -3.21
N PHE A 259 -12.76 -10.90 -3.66
CA PHE A 259 -13.11 -12.11 -2.89
C PHE A 259 -11.88 -12.98 -2.61
N GLU A 260 -11.05 -13.26 -3.63
CA GLU A 260 -9.77 -13.97 -3.46
C GLU A 260 -8.90 -13.29 -2.41
N SER A 261 -8.77 -11.97 -2.50
CA SER A 261 -7.93 -11.20 -1.60
C SER A 261 -8.41 -11.26 -0.14
N ILE A 262 -9.73 -11.15 0.07
CA ILE A 262 -10.37 -11.28 1.39
C ILE A 262 -10.16 -12.69 1.97
N VAL A 263 -10.40 -13.73 1.18
CA VAL A 263 -10.26 -15.13 1.62
C VAL A 263 -8.81 -15.46 1.98
N GLN A 264 -7.84 -15.10 1.13
CA GLN A 264 -6.42 -15.33 1.42
C GLN A 264 -5.96 -14.57 2.67
N GLN A 265 -6.45 -13.33 2.86
CA GLN A 265 -6.12 -12.54 4.05
C GLN A 265 -6.62 -13.20 5.33
N ASN A 266 -7.87 -13.66 5.34
CA ASN A 266 -8.45 -14.37 6.49
C ASN A 266 -7.67 -15.66 6.78
N LEU A 267 -7.31 -16.42 5.74
CA LEU A 267 -6.52 -17.64 5.85
C LEU A 267 -5.08 -17.39 6.36
N SER A 268 -4.47 -16.26 5.99
CA SER A 268 -3.11 -15.92 6.41
C SER A 268 -3.03 -15.39 7.84
N VAL A 269 -4.04 -14.62 8.28
CA VAL A 269 -3.96 -13.88 9.55
C VAL A 269 -4.79 -14.53 10.66
N LEU A 270 -6.06 -14.85 10.39
CA LEU A 270 -6.99 -15.31 11.44
C LEU A 270 -6.80 -16.77 11.82
N THR A 271 -6.18 -17.57 10.97
CA THR A 271 -5.85 -18.96 11.31
C THR A 271 -4.72 -19.05 12.35
N ARG A 272 -3.89 -18.00 12.50
CA ARG A 272 -2.72 -17.98 13.41
C ARG A 272 -1.82 -19.22 13.28
N GLY A 273 -1.67 -19.68 12.04
CA GLY A 273 -0.90 -20.87 11.65
C GLY A 273 -1.62 -22.21 11.83
N HIS A 274 -2.82 -22.23 12.43
CA HIS A 274 -3.62 -23.44 12.55
C HIS A 274 -4.15 -23.91 11.19
N THR A 275 -4.14 -25.22 10.98
CA THR A 275 -4.86 -25.82 9.86
C THR A 275 -6.36 -25.88 10.16
N LEU A 276 -7.20 -25.17 9.39
CA LEU A 276 -8.65 -25.34 9.45
C LEU A 276 -8.98 -26.77 8.99
N ARG A 277 -9.64 -27.56 9.82
CA ARG A 277 -9.89 -28.98 9.53
C ARG A 277 -11.23 -29.15 8.78
N PRO A 278 -11.38 -30.19 7.94
CA PRO A 278 -12.60 -30.44 7.18
C PRO A 278 -13.85 -30.57 8.04
N THR A 279 -14.99 -30.34 7.38
CA THR A 279 -16.26 -29.93 7.99
C THR A 279 -16.16 -28.50 8.51
N VAL A 280 -16.16 -27.57 7.57
CA VAL A 280 -16.06 -26.13 7.79
C VAL A 280 -17.43 -25.49 7.61
N LEU A 281 -17.83 -24.65 8.58
CA LEU A 281 -19.07 -23.89 8.50
C LEU A 281 -18.80 -22.44 8.10
N LEU A 282 -19.44 -21.98 7.03
CA LEU A 282 -19.41 -20.58 6.59
C LEU A 282 -20.65 -19.85 7.14
N LEU A 283 -20.44 -18.86 8.00
CA LEU A 283 -21.46 -18.11 8.72
C LEU A 283 -21.42 -16.61 8.40
N GLY A 284 -22.50 -15.89 8.75
CA GLY A 284 -22.61 -14.45 8.60
C GLY A 284 -23.18 -13.99 7.26
N GLY A 285 -23.61 -12.72 7.20
CA GLY A 285 -24.34 -12.15 6.06
C GLY A 285 -23.62 -12.31 4.71
N PRO A 286 -22.39 -11.79 4.55
CA PRO A 286 -21.58 -11.97 3.34
C PRO A 286 -21.53 -13.42 2.83
N ASN A 287 -21.24 -14.41 3.68
CA ASN A 287 -21.20 -15.83 3.27
C ASN A 287 -22.60 -16.37 2.91
N THR A 288 -23.67 -15.78 3.45
CA THR A 288 -25.06 -16.16 3.17
C THR A 288 -25.53 -15.63 1.82
N PHE A 289 -25.19 -14.38 1.48
CA PHE A 289 -25.81 -13.70 0.33
C PHE A 289 -24.91 -13.67 -0.91
N ILE A 290 -23.59 -13.72 -0.76
CA ILE A 290 -22.65 -13.51 -1.87
C ILE A 290 -22.17 -14.87 -2.39
N ARG A 291 -22.63 -15.28 -3.56
CA ARG A 291 -22.25 -16.55 -4.17
C ARG A 291 -20.74 -16.65 -4.42
N GLY A 292 -20.16 -15.67 -5.11
CA GLY A 292 -18.73 -15.69 -5.45
C GLY A 292 -17.79 -15.78 -4.24
N LEU A 293 -18.19 -15.26 -3.08
CA LEU A 293 -17.40 -15.40 -1.85
C LEU A 293 -17.39 -16.84 -1.33
N ARG A 294 -18.55 -17.54 -1.35
CA ARG A 294 -18.62 -18.96 -1.00
C ARG A 294 -17.81 -19.82 -1.94
N ASP A 295 -17.92 -19.56 -3.23
CA ASP A 295 -17.16 -20.27 -4.27
C ASP A 295 -15.65 -20.11 -4.03
N CYS A 296 -15.21 -18.89 -3.67
CA CYS A 296 -13.83 -18.61 -3.32
C CYS A 296 -13.34 -19.39 -2.08
N TRP A 297 -14.14 -19.50 -1.02
CA TRP A 297 -13.82 -20.36 0.13
C TRP A 297 -13.72 -21.84 -0.26
N ARG A 298 -14.68 -22.31 -1.07
CA ARG A 298 -14.73 -23.68 -1.58
C ARG A 298 -13.58 -24.02 -2.52
N HIS A 299 -13.01 -23.03 -3.19
CA HIS A 299 -11.81 -23.18 -4.00
C HIS A 299 -10.54 -23.28 -3.14
N ASN A 300 -10.39 -22.39 -2.15
CA ASN A 300 -9.11 -22.19 -1.46
C ASN A 300 -8.82 -23.16 -0.31
N LEU A 301 -9.84 -23.56 0.47
CA LEU A 301 -9.66 -24.49 1.59
C LEU A 301 -9.16 -25.88 1.16
N PRO A 302 -9.71 -26.50 0.08
CA PRO A 302 -9.21 -27.79 -0.40
C PRO A 302 -7.73 -27.76 -0.80
N LEU A 303 -7.25 -26.67 -1.39
CA LEU A 303 -5.83 -26.51 -1.75
C LEU A 303 -4.92 -26.57 -0.51
N ILE A 304 -5.36 -25.97 0.60
CA ILE A 304 -4.63 -26.01 1.87
C ILE A 304 -4.64 -27.43 2.46
N TRP A 305 -5.78 -28.11 2.42
CA TRP A 305 -5.87 -29.50 2.90
C TRP A 305 -4.97 -30.43 2.11
N GLN A 306 -4.95 -30.28 0.78
CA GLN A 306 -4.06 -31.02 -0.09
C GLN A 306 -2.58 -30.71 0.20
N GLU A 307 -2.23 -29.42 0.34
CA GLU A 307 -0.86 -29.00 0.67
C GLU A 307 -0.38 -29.58 2.02
N ARG A 308 -1.28 -29.62 3.01
CA ARG A 308 -0.97 -30.07 4.37
C ARG A 308 -1.25 -31.57 4.62
N GLY A 309 -1.66 -32.32 3.60
CA GLY A 309 -1.95 -33.76 3.72
C GLY A 309 -3.09 -34.08 4.69
N VAL A 310 -4.11 -33.23 4.76
CA VAL A 310 -5.25 -33.43 5.64
C VAL A 310 -6.21 -34.45 5.03
N ALA A 311 -6.49 -35.52 5.76
CA ALA A 311 -7.49 -36.51 5.36
C ALA A 311 -8.91 -35.92 5.42
N LEU A 312 -9.72 -36.24 4.42
CA LEU A 312 -11.14 -35.89 4.42
C LEU A 312 -11.92 -36.89 5.29
N PRO A 313 -12.87 -36.44 6.12
CA PRO A 313 -13.70 -37.31 6.96
C PRO A 313 -14.53 -38.30 6.14
N ASP A 314 -15.03 -37.86 4.98
CA ASP A 314 -15.77 -38.68 4.02
C ASP A 314 -15.09 -38.55 2.64
N PRO A 315 -14.31 -39.56 2.22
CA PRO A 315 -13.63 -39.58 0.93
C PRO A 315 -14.58 -39.70 -0.28
N ALA A 316 -15.85 -40.07 -0.08
CA ALA A 316 -16.84 -40.16 -1.16
C ALA A 316 -17.39 -38.79 -1.58
N LYS A 317 -17.28 -37.79 -0.69
CA LYS A 317 -17.64 -36.40 -0.97
C LYS A 317 -16.46 -35.65 -1.56
N SER A 318 -16.74 -34.67 -2.43
CA SER A 318 -15.69 -33.77 -2.90
C SER A 318 -15.19 -32.92 -1.72
N ALA A 319 -13.94 -32.44 -1.78
CA ALA A 319 -13.41 -31.58 -0.73
C ALA A 319 -14.28 -30.32 -0.52
N ALA A 320 -14.88 -29.77 -1.57
CA ALA A 320 -15.76 -28.61 -1.47
C ALA A 320 -17.06 -28.90 -0.69
N ASP A 321 -17.55 -30.15 -0.70
CA ASP A 321 -18.76 -30.55 0.02
C ASP A 321 -18.57 -30.57 1.55
N HIS A 322 -17.32 -30.59 2.01
CA HIS A 322 -16.96 -30.43 3.42
C HIS A 322 -16.98 -28.96 3.88
N ILE A 323 -17.42 -28.03 3.01
CA ILE A 323 -17.53 -26.59 3.29
C ILE A 323 -18.98 -26.17 3.12
N ILE A 324 -19.65 -26.01 4.26
CA ILE A 324 -21.10 -25.92 4.38
C ILE A 324 -21.49 -24.49 4.70
N THR A 325 -22.50 -23.97 3.99
CA THR A 325 -23.18 -22.72 4.35
C THR A 325 -24.62 -23.08 4.70
N PRO A 326 -25.03 -23.02 5.97
CA PRO A 326 -26.40 -23.27 6.37
C PRO A 326 -27.39 -22.27 5.74
N ASP A 327 -28.63 -22.67 5.52
CA ASP A 327 -29.68 -21.79 4.97
C ASP A 327 -29.95 -20.56 5.83
N ASN A 328 -29.73 -20.67 7.16
CA ASN A 328 -29.87 -19.59 8.14
C ASN A 328 -28.52 -19.10 8.68
N ALA A 329 -27.44 -19.19 7.89
CA ALA A 329 -26.08 -18.84 8.28
C ALA A 329 -25.91 -17.42 8.88
N GLN A 330 -26.77 -16.47 8.48
CA GLN A 330 -26.81 -15.11 8.99
C GLN A 330 -27.32 -15.00 10.44
N TYR A 331 -28.05 -15.99 10.95
CA TYR A 331 -28.75 -15.92 12.25
C TYR A 331 -28.02 -16.62 13.40
N PHE A 332 -26.89 -17.28 13.16
CA PHE A 332 -26.21 -18.13 14.15
C PHE A 332 -25.86 -17.43 15.46
N ALA A 333 -25.47 -16.15 15.42
CA ALA A 333 -25.23 -15.38 16.64
C ALA A 333 -26.50 -15.17 17.47
N ALA A 334 -27.63 -14.85 16.81
CA ALA A 334 -28.92 -14.68 17.47
C ALA A 334 -29.46 -16.02 18.02
N SER A 335 -29.41 -17.09 17.21
CA SER A 335 -29.77 -18.45 17.66
C SER A 335 -28.88 -18.91 18.82
N GLY A 336 -27.59 -18.62 18.76
CA GLY A 336 -26.65 -18.94 19.83
C GLY A 336 -26.91 -18.23 21.15
N ALA A 337 -27.41 -16.99 21.08
CA ALA A 337 -27.86 -16.26 22.26
C ALA A 337 -29.09 -16.92 22.90
N ILE A 338 -29.99 -17.47 22.09
CA ILE A 338 -31.12 -18.30 22.57
C ILE A 338 -30.60 -19.58 23.23
N GLU A 339 -29.63 -20.27 22.63
CA GLU A 339 -29.07 -21.51 23.21
C GLU A 339 -28.40 -21.27 24.57
N PHE A 340 -27.70 -20.14 24.72
CA PHE A 340 -27.24 -19.69 26.05
C PHE A 340 -28.42 -19.53 27.01
N GLY A 341 -29.49 -18.87 26.56
CA GLY A 341 -30.70 -18.72 27.34
C GLY A 341 -31.33 -20.04 27.76
N ARG A 342 -31.41 -21.04 26.87
CA ARG A 342 -31.96 -22.36 27.18
C ARG A 342 -31.18 -23.05 28.30
N ALA A 343 -29.86 -23.04 28.21
CA ALA A 343 -29.00 -23.66 29.22
C ALA A 343 -29.14 -22.99 30.60
N GLU A 344 -29.19 -21.66 30.63
CA GLU A 344 -29.14 -20.90 31.89
C GLU A 344 -30.53 -20.67 32.51
N LEU A 345 -31.61 -20.75 31.72
CA LEU A 345 -32.99 -20.67 32.23
C LEU A 345 -33.38 -21.86 33.11
N GLU A 346 -32.63 -22.97 33.07
CA GLU A 346 -32.76 -24.08 34.00
C GLU A 346 -32.38 -23.67 35.43
N ASP A 347 -31.38 -22.80 35.58
CA ASP A 347 -30.87 -22.31 36.86
C ASP A 347 -31.53 -20.99 37.32
N ASP A 348 -31.88 -20.10 36.37
CA ASP A 348 -32.55 -18.82 36.63
C ASP A 348 -33.71 -18.60 35.66
N ALA A 349 -34.93 -18.94 36.09
CA ALA A 349 -36.15 -18.85 35.28
C ALA A 349 -36.55 -17.41 34.87
N ASP A 350 -35.97 -16.38 35.49
CA ASP A 350 -36.21 -14.96 35.22
C ASP A 350 -35.07 -14.30 34.42
N LEU A 351 -34.01 -15.03 34.08
CA LEU A 351 -32.89 -14.53 33.29
C LEU A 351 -33.36 -13.96 31.94
N GLY A 352 -32.95 -12.72 31.64
CA GLY A 352 -33.26 -12.06 30.37
C GLY A 352 -34.75 -11.69 30.20
N ARG A 353 -35.51 -11.59 31.29
CA ARG A 353 -36.91 -11.16 31.24
C ARG A 353 -37.06 -9.76 30.62
N TYR A 354 -37.84 -9.68 29.56
CA TYR A 354 -38.13 -8.41 28.89
C TYR A 354 -38.88 -7.45 29.81
N LEU A 355 -38.37 -6.23 29.95
CA LEU A 355 -38.96 -5.19 30.80
C LEU A 355 -39.83 -4.19 30.04
N GLY A 356 -39.91 -4.30 28.71
CA GLY A 356 -40.56 -3.32 27.84
C GLY A 356 -39.55 -2.44 27.08
N ALA A 357 -40.05 -1.62 26.14
CA ALA A 357 -39.22 -0.74 25.31
C ALA A 357 -39.27 0.73 25.76
N GLU A 358 -39.96 1.05 26.84
CA GLU A 358 -40.21 2.42 27.31
C GLU A 358 -38.90 3.15 27.62
N ALA A 359 -37.94 2.48 28.26
CA ALA A 359 -36.62 3.07 28.53
C ALA A 359 -35.84 3.36 27.23
N LEU A 360 -35.93 2.48 26.23
CA LEU A 360 -35.33 2.69 24.92
C LEU A 360 -36.02 3.85 24.16
N ARG A 361 -37.37 3.92 24.21
CA ARG A 361 -38.16 5.03 23.64
C ARG A 361 -37.80 6.36 24.29
N ALA A 362 -37.68 6.40 25.62
CA ALA A 362 -37.28 7.60 26.34
C ALA A 362 -35.88 8.11 25.96
N VAL A 363 -34.93 7.19 25.68
CA VAL A 363 -33.59 7.55 25.16
C VAL A 363 -33.65 8.12 23.76
N LEU A 364 -34.54 7.60 22.89
CA LEU A 364 -34.76 8.11 21.54
C LEU A 364 -35.46 9.49 21.53
N GLU A 365 -36.43 9.71 22.42
CA GLU A 365 -37.21 10.95 22.48
C GLU A 365 -36.46 12.13 23.12
N ARG A 366 -35.65 11.88 24.17
CA ARG A 366 -34.98 12.95 24.92
C ARG A 366 -33.64 13.38 24.34
N GLY A 367 -33.09 12.62 23.39
CA GLY A 367 -31.64 12.62 23.14
C GLY A 367 -30.87 12.15 24.38
N PRO A 368 -29.54 11.96 24.31
CA PRO A 368 -28.75 11.66 25.50
C PRO A 368 -28.95 12.79 26.52
N ALA A 369 -29.50 12.48 27.69
CA ALA A 369 -29.64 13.45 28.77
C ALA A 369 -28.29 14.13 29.03
N ASP A 370 -28.32 15.44 29.33
CA ASP A 370 -27.20 16.37 29.60
C ASP A 370 -26.20 15.93 30.72
N GLY A 371 -26.21 14.66 31.13
CA GLY A 371 -25.21 14.03 32.00
C GLY A 371 -24.27 13.03 31.30
N GLY A 372 -24.35 12.83 29.97
CA GLY A 372 -23.61 11.76 29.27
C GLY A 372 -22.59 12.18 28.19
N ARG A 373 -22.48 13.46 27.83
CA ARG A 373 -21.51 13.94 26.82
C ARG A 373 -20.11 14.11 27.41
N SER A 374 -19.54 13.07 28.02
CA SER A 374 -18.16 13.11 28.51
C SER A 374 -17.17 13.10 27.34
N GLY A 375 -16.32 14.13 27.22
CA GLY A 375 -15.19 14.16 26.27
C GLY A 375 -15.41 14.91 24.95
N GLY A 376 -16.34 15.86 24.89
CA GLY A 376 -16.49 16.74 23.72
C GLY A 376 -15.48 17.88 23.69
N MET A 377 -14.95 18.20 22.52
CA MET A 377 -14.08 19.36 22.28
C MET A 377 -14.92 20.56 21.83
N PRO A 378 -14.46 21.81 22.05
CA PRO A 378 -15.07 22.99 21.42
C PRO A 378 -15.10 22.83 19.89
N GLY A 379 -16.11 23.40 19.23
CA GLY A 379 -16.18 23.45 17.77
C GLY A 379 -14.99 24.17 17.11
N LEU A 380 -14.91 24.11 15.78
CA LEU A 380 -13.78 24.66 15.01
C LEU A 380 -13.61 26.19 15.12
N VAL A 381 -14.68 26.89 15.50
CA VAL A 381 -14.72 28.35 15.67
C VAL A 381 -15.30 28.69 17.03
N ARG A 382 -14.77 29.75 17.64
CA ARG A 382 -15.18 30.18 18.98
C ARG A 382 -16.41 31.08 18.96
N SER A 383 -16.54 31.88 17.91
CA SER A 383 -17.65 32.82 17.71
C SER A 383 -17.87 33.13 16.23
N PRO A 384 -19.02 33.74 15.86
CA PRO A 384 -19.24 34.23 14.50
C PRO A 384 -18.20 35.24 14.01
N GLU A 385 -17.66 36.07 14.91
CA GLU A 385 -16.61 37.05 14.60
C GLU A 385 -15.27 36.36 14.27
N ASP A 386 -14.92 35.30 15.01
CA ASP A 386 -13.76 34.45 14.71
C ASP A 386 -13.89 33.80 13.32
N LEU A 387 -15.08 33.30 12.97
CA LEU A 387 -15.34 32.77 11.64
C LEU A 387 -15.23 33.84 10.54
N ALA A 388 -15.73 35.06 10.80
CA ALA A 388 -15.65 36.16 9.84
C ALA A 388 -14.20 36.57 9.58
N ALA A 389 -13.40 36.77 10.64
CA ALA A 389 -11.97 37.10 10.54
C ALA A 389 -11.17 35.98 9.85
N PHE A 390 -11.49 34.72 10.14
CA PHE A 390 -10.87 33.58 9.45
C PHE A 390 -11.20 33.58 7.95
N ARG A 391 -12.48 33.76 7.59
CA ARG A 391 -12.92 33.80 6.19
C ARG A 391 -12.26 34.96 5.43
N GLU A 392 -12.15 36.13 6.03
CA GLU A 392 -11.45 37.29 5.44
C GLU A 392 -9.99 36.97 5.11
N ARG A 393 -9.30 36.27 6.02
CA ARG A 393 -7.86 35.98 5.85
C ARG A 393 -7.55 34.80 4.92
N TYR A 394 -8.38 33.76 4.91
CA TYR A 394 -8.05 32.47 4.29
C TYR A 394 -8.95 32.04 3.14
N ARG A 395 -10.08 32.72 2.91
CA ARG A 395 -10.89 32.45 1.71
C ARG A 395 -10.12 32.98 0.50
N PRO A 396 -9.80 32.14 -0.50
CA PRO A 396 -9.20 32.63 -1.73
C PRO A 396 -10.11 33.66 -2.40
N GLU A 397 -9.54 34.77 -2.86
CA GLU A 397 -10.30 35.76 -3.62
C GLU A 397 -10.92 35.12 -4.87
N PRO A 398 -12.19 35.42 -5.18
CA PRO A 398 -12.81 34.99 -6.43
C PRO A 398 -11.94 35.39 -7.61
N TRP A 399 -11.47 34.40 -8.38
CA TRP A 399 -10.72 34.66 -9.59
C TRP A 399 -11.66 35.18 -10.68
N GLN A 400 -11.25 36.24 -11.36
CA GLN A 400 -11.95 36.78 -12.51
C GLN A 400 -11.19 36.42 -13.79
N PRO A 401 -11.88 35.92 -14.84
CA PRO A 401 -11.28 35.70 -16.14
C PRO A 401 -10.59 36.96 -16.68
N ALA A 402 -9.49 36.77 -17.40
CA ALA A 402 -8.83 37.88 -18.07
C ALA A 402 -9.78 38.49 -19.11
N ALA A 403 -9.91 39.81 -19.11
CA ALA A 403 -10.70 40.53 -20.11
C ALA A 403 -9.96 40.52 -21.45
N LEU A 404 -10.54 39.84 -22.44
CA LEU A 404 -9.98 39.71 -23.78
C LEU A 404 -10.64 40.71 -24.73
N ARG A 405 -9.87 41.19 -25.71
CA ARG A 405 -10.41 42.07 -26.76
C ARG A 405 -11.08 41.21 -27.84
N PRO A 406 -12.31 41.53 -28.28
CA PRO A 406 -12.90 40.86 -29.44
C PRO A 406 -12.00 40.96 -30.66
N GLY A 407 -11.84 39.86 -31.39
CA GLY A 407 -10.92 39.70 -32.53
C GLY A 407 -9.45 39.49 -32.16
N ALA A 408 -9.09 39.49 -30.87
CA ALA A 408 -7.70 39.23 -30.47
C ALA A 408 -7.35 37.75 -30.64
N ARG A 409 -6.12 37.50 -31.09
CA ARG A 409 -5.51 36.16 -31.07
C ARG A 409 -4.81 35.98 -29.73
N VAL A 410 -5.30 35.02 -28.94
CA VAL A 410 -4.82 34.72 -27.59
C VAL A 410 -3.87 33.55 -27.67
N GLU A 411 -2.58 33.84 -27.54
CA GLU A 411 -1.54 32.82 -27.46
C GLU A 411 -1.39 32.30 -26.03
N ALA A 412 -1.59 31.00 -25.84
CA ALA A 412 -1.63 30.40 -24.51
C ALA A 412 -0.99 29.01 -24.45
N PHE A 413 -0.64 28.59 -23.24
CA PHE A 413 -0.19 27.24 -22.90
C PHE A 413 -1.27 26.53 -22.12
N LEU A 414 -1.58 25.29 -22.50
CA LEU A 414 -2.63 24.48 -21.91
C LEU A 414 -2.04 23.48 -20.92
N GLY A 415 -2.51 23.53 -19.68
CA GLY A 415 -2.21 22.53 -18.66
C GLY A 415 -3.44 21.68 -18.38
N LEU A 416 -3.28 20.36 -18.32
CA LEU A 416 -4.35 19.40 -18.05
C LEU A 416 -3.95 18.48 -16.90
N ASP A 417 -4.80 18.37 -15.88
CA ASP A 417 -4.63 17.45 -14.75
C ASP A 417 -5.76 16.41 -14.76
N GLY A 418 -5.44 15.20 -15.21
CA GLY A 418 -6.33 14.03 -15.17
C GLY A 418 -6.17 13.26 -13.85
N GLY A 419 -6.65 13.86 -12.75
CA GLY A 419 -6.55 13.31 -11.40
C GLY A 419 -7.47 12.10 -11.16
N SER A 420 -7.39 11.52 -9.95
CA SER A 420 -8.21 10.35 -9.60
C SER A 420 -9.67 10.66 -9.25
N THR A 421 -9.92 11.83 -8.69
CA THR A 421 -11.25 12.27 -8.23
C THR A 421 -11.78 13.41 -9.09
N SER A 422 -10.89 14.17 -9.73
CA SER A 422 -11.26 15.35 -10.50
C SER A 422 -10.29 15.61 -11.64
N THR A 423 -10.84 16.23 -12.67
CA THR A 423 -10.19 16.59 -13.91
C THR A 423 -10.16 18.11 -14.02
N LYS A 424 -9.00 18.70 -14.32
CA LYS A 424 -8.84 20.16 -14.40
C LYS A 424 -8.09 20.56 -15.65
N GLY A 425 -8.35 21.79 -16.10
CA GLY A 425 -7.59 22.41 -17.17
C GLY A 425 -7.39 23.90 -16.94
N VAL A 426 -6.25 24.41 -17.39
CA VAL A 426 -5.89 25.83 -17.28
C VAL A 426 -5.20 26.31 -18.56
N LEU A 427 -5.54 27.53 -19.00
CA LEU A 427 -4.78 28.27 -20.00
C LEU A 427 -3.95 29.36 -19.32
N ILE A 428 -2.66 29.44 -19.63
CA ILE A 428 -1.80 30.56 -19.22
C ILE A 428 -1.25 31.32 -20.43
N ASP A 429 -1.02 32.63 -20.32
CA ASP A 429 -0.37 33.42 -21.37
C ASP A 429 1.17 33.31 -21.36
N ARG A 430 1.83 34.05 -22.25
CA ARG A 430 3.31 34.14 -22.32
C ARG A 430 3.92 34.79 -21.08
N GLU A 431 3.18 35.63 -20.38
CA GLU A 431 3.57 36.22 -19.10
C GLU A 431 3.34 35.28 -17.91
N ARG A 432 2.85 34.06 -18.17
CA ARG A 432 2.53 33.00 -17.21
C ARG A 432 1.33 33.31 -16.31
N ARG A 433 0.42 34.19 -16.74
CA ARG A 433 -0.82 34.53 -16.03
C ARG A 433 -1.95 33.60 -16.47
N VAL A 434 -2.81 33.21 -15.52
CA VAL A 434 -3.99 32.36 -15.79
C VAL A 434 -5.07 33.15 -16.55
N LEU A 435 -5.44 32.66 -17.74
CA LEU A 435 -6.45 33.26 -18.62
C LEU A 435 -7.83 32.62 -18.45
N ALA A 436 -7.86 31.29 -18.41
CA ALA A 436 -9.08 30.48 -18.30
C ALA A 436 -8.80 29.24 -17.44
N LYS A 437 -9.82 28.76 -16.74
CA LYS A 437 -9.73 27.53 -15.95
C LYS A 437 -11.04 26.74 -15.96
N ALA A 438 -10.94 25.43 -15.82
CA ALA A 438 -12.09 24.52 -15.72
C ALA A 438 -11.77 23.39 -14.73
N TYR A 439 -12.79 22.98 -13.97
CA TYR A 439 -12.71 21.94 -12.95
C TYR A 439 -13.97 21.08 -13.01
N GLN A 440 -13.82 19.76 -13.02
CA GLN A 440 -14.93 18.82 -12.90
C GLN A 440 -14.55 17.59 -12.05
N LEU A 441 -15.54 16.95 -11.42
CA LEU A 441 -15.35 15.63 -10.81
C LEU A 441 -15.20 14.58 -11.92
N SER A 442 -14.29 13.62 -11.72
CA SER A 442 -14.04 12.58 -12.72
C SER A 442 -15.20 11.59 -12.78
N ARG A 443 -15.58 11.20 -14.00
CA ARG A 443 -16.60 10.16 -14.25
C ARG A 443 -15.96 8.82 -14.64
N GLY A 444 -14.68 8.64 -14.32
CA GLY A 444 -13.93 7.41 -14.55
C GLY A 444 -13.28 7.28 -15.93
N ASN A 445 -13.65 8.13 -16.91
CA ASN A 445 -13.07 8.12 -18.24
C ASN A 445 -12.24 9.38 -18.51
N PRO A 446 -10.90 9.30 -18.49
CA PRO A 446 -10.05 10.48 -18.59
C PRO A 446 -10.10 11.17 -19.97
N ILE A 447 -10.35 10.43 -21.06
CA ILE A 447 -10.41 10.99 -22.41
C ILE A 447 -11.69 11.82 -22.58
N GLU A 448 -12.84 11.29 -22.14
CA GLU A 448 -14.11 12.05 -22.21
C GLU A 448 -14.11 13.25 -21.27
N ASP A 449 -13.57 13.10 -20.05
CA ASP A 449 -13.49 14.21 -19.10
C ASP A 449 -12.61 15.36 -19.66
N ILE A 450 -11.49 15.06 -20.34
CA ILE A 450 -10.65 16.09 -20.97
C ILE A 450 -11.33 16.78 -22.14
N LYS A 451 -12.11 16.05 -22.96
CA LYS A 451 -12.84 16.65 -24.09
C LYS A 451 -13.77 17.76 -23.62
N GLU A 452 -14.48 17.52 -22.52
CA GLU A 452 -15.35 18.52 -21.91
C GLU A 452 -14.56 19.70 -21.31
N ILE A 453 -13.47 19.44 -20.61
CA ILE A 453 -12.59 20.48 -20.04
C ILE A 453 -12.02 21.39 -21.13
N VAL A 454 -11.44 20.83 -22.20
CA VAL A 454 -10.86 21.60 -23.30
C VAL A 454 -11.94 22.41 -24.02
N ALA A 455 -13.12 21.82 -24.25
CA ALA A 455 -14.25 22.54 -24.83
C ALA A 455 -14.78 23.67 -23.93
N ALA A 456 -14.75 23.50 -22.61
CA ALA A 456 -15.11 24.55 -21.66
C ALA A 456 -14.10 25.71 -21.67
N LEU A 457 -12.79 25.41 -21.71
CA LEU A 457 -11.74 26.43 -21.79
C LEU A 457 -11.81 27.22 -23.10
N ALA A 458 -11.97 26.53 -24.23
CA ALA A 458 -12.07 27.18 -25.53
C ALA A 458 -13.31 28.09 -25.62
N ARG A 459 -14.46 27.65 -25.07
CA ARG A 459 -15.67 28.48 -24.99
C ARG A 459 -15.45 29.76 -24.18
N GLN A 460 -14.76 29.71 -23.03
CA GLN A 460 -14.47 30.91 -22.23
C GLN A 460 -13.68 31.99 -22.99
N ILE A 461 -12.87 31.59 -23.99
CA ILE A 461 -12.13 32.52 -24.87
C ILE A 461 -13.04 32.99 -26.01
N ALA A 462 -13.74 32.06 -26.66
CA ALA A 462 -14.61 32.34 -27.80
C ALA A 462 -15.82 33.23 -27.43
N ASP A 463 -16.40 33.07 -26.24
CA ASP A 463 -17.52 33.87 -25.73
C ASP A 463 -17.14 35.35 -25.54
N GLN A 464 -15.84 35.66 -25.47
CA GLN A 464 -15.30 37.03 -25.45
C GLN A 464 -14.96 37.56 -26.86
N GLY A 465 -15.29 36.79 -27.91
CA GLY A 465 -15.00 37.11 -29.31
C GLY A 465 -13.54 36.96 -29.70
N ALA A 466 -12.71 36.27 -28.91
CA ALA A 466 -11.28 36.07 -29.16
C ALA A 466 -10.98 34.68 -29.75
N GLU A 467 -9.87 34.55 -30.47
CA GLU A 467 -9.39 33.29 -31.06
C GLU A 467 -8.27 32.69 -30.22
N LEU A 468 -8.38 31.43 -29.82
CA LEU A 468 -7.36 30.73 -29.03
C LEU A 468 -6.29 30.09 -29.92
N GLN A 469 -5.03 30.41 -29.67
CA GLN A 469 -3.87 29.70 -30.22
C GLN A 469 -3.07 29.03 -29.09
N VAL A 470 -2.99 27.70 -29.11
CA VAL A 470 -2.20 26.95 -28.13
C VAL A 470 -0.74 26.82 -28.61
N LEU A 471 0.22 27.27 -27.79
CA LEU A 471 1.66 27.25 -28.06
C LEU A 471 2.39 26.04 -27.45
N GLY A 472 1.79 25.41 -26.45
CA GLY A 472 2.33 24.25 -25.76
C GLY A 472 1.28 23.60 -24.85
N VAL A 473 1.39 22.28 -24.65
CA VAL A 473 0.47 21.49 -23.82
C VAL A 473 1.22 20.60 -22.84
N GLY A 474 0.87 20.69 -21.56
CA GLY A 474 1.38 19.80 -20.51
C GLY A 474 0.26 18.99 -19.86
N THR A 475 0.52 17.72 -19.57
CA THR A 475 -0.41 16.83 -18.87
C THR A 475 0.15 16.34 -17.52
N THR A 476 -0.70 16.14 -16.52
CA THR A 476 -0.37 15.51 -15.24
C THR A 476 -1.54 14.70 -14.66
N GLY A 477 -1.37 14.22 -13.43
CA GLY A 477 -2.27 13.32 -12.74
C GLY A 477 -2.14 11.87 -13.21
N TYR A 478 -3.06 11.03 -12.75
CA TYR A 478 -3.08 9.59 -13.00
C TYR A 478 -3.17 9.23 -14.48
N ALA A 479 -3.74 10.12 -15.31
CA ALA A 479 -3.92 9.89 -16.73
C ALA A 479 -2.86 10.56 -17.63
N LYS A 480 -1.79 11.12 -17.07
CA LYS A 480 -0.83 11.98 -17.82
C LYS A 480 -0.28 11.36 -19.09
N ASP A 481 0.08 10.06 -19.06
CA ASP A 481 0.75 9.38 -20.17
C ASP A 481 -0.26 9.08 -21.30
N VAL A 482 -1.43 8.57 -20.92
CA VAL A 482 -2.56 8.36 -21.86
C VAL A 482 -2.94 9.67 -22.53
N LEU A 483 -3.09 10.74 -21.75
CA LEU A 483 -3.46 12.06 -22.28
C LEU A 483 -2.35 12.65 -23.15
N LYS A 484 -1.08 12.46 -22.78
CA LYS A 484 0.04 12.93 -23.60
C LYS A 484 0.02 12.28 -24.98
N ASP A 485 -0.20 10.97 -25.05
CA ASP A 485 -0.14 10.26 -26.33
C ASP A 485 -1.39 10.52 -27.19
N VAL A 486 -2.58 10.55 -26.58
CA VAL A 486 -3.85 10.82 -27.28
C VAL A 486 -3.96 12.26 -27.78
N LEU A 487 -3.56 13.23 -26.96
CA LEU A 487 -3.65 14.67 -27.31
C LEU A 487 -2.42 15.16 -28.07
N ARG A 488 -1.37 14.35 -28.14
CA ARG A 488 -0.02 14.77 -28.55
C ARG A 488 0.50 15.94 -27.72
N ALA A 489 0.32 15.86 -26.40
CA ALA A 489 0.87 16.86 -25.49
C ALA A 489 2.41 16.87 -25.54
N ASP A 490 2.98 18.01 -25.19
CA ASP A 490 4.41 18.27 -25.32
C ASP A 490 5.22 17.71 -24.15
N VAL A 491 4.59 17.59 -22.98
CA VAL A 491 5.19 17.05 -21.76
C VAL A 491 4.15 16.36 -20.88
N ALA A 492 4.53 15.23 -20.29
CA ALA A 492 3.79 14.57 -19.22
C ALA A 492 4.57 14.72 -17.92
N LEU A 493 4.08 15.57 -17.03
CA LEU A 493 4.75 15.94 -15.80
C LEU A 493 4.18 15.15 -14.62
N VAL A 494 5.04 14.74 -13.70
CA VAL A 494 4.57 14.18 -12.42
C VAL A 494 3.88 15.28 -11.61
N GLU A 495 2.77 14.96 -10.96
CA GLU A 495 1.95 15.93 -10.23
C GLU A 495 2.71 16.65 -9.11
N THR A 496 3.60 15.95 -8.39
CA THR A 496 4.47 16.55 -7.36
C THR A 496 5.28 17.71 -7.93
N VAL A 497 5.86 17.51 -9.12
CA VAL A 497 6.62 18.54 -9.82
C VAL A 497 5.70 19.66 -10.30
N ALA A 498 4.54 19.31 -10.87
CA ALA A 498 3.57 20.31 -11.34
C ALA A 498 3.09 21.22 -10.20
N HIS A 499 2.64 20.66 -9.08
CA HIS A 499 2.26 21.41 -7.89
C HIS A 499 3.41 22.27 -7.34
N THR A 500 4.65 21.74 -7.33
CA THR A 500 5.84 22.51 -6.96
C THR A 500 6.06 23.71 -7.87
N GLN A 501 5.95 23.53 -9.20
CA GLN A 501 6.10 24.63 -10.17
C GLN A 501 5.05 25.71 -9.97
N ALA A 502 3.77 25.33 -9.81
CA ALA A 502 2.69 26.29 -9.58
C ALA A 502 2.87 27.05 -8.26
N CYS A 503 3.30 26.36 -7.20
CA CYS A 503 3.59 26.98 -5.91
C CYS A 503 4.73 27.98 -6.01
N LEU A 504 5.91 27.57 -6.49
CA LEU A 504 7.09 28.43 -6.57
C LEU A 504 6.92 29.59 -7.56
N HIS A 505 6.02 29.46 -8.53
CA HIS A 505 5.66 30.57 -9.42
C HIS A 505 4.91 31.69 -8.68
N SER A 506 4.02 31.33 -7.75
CA SER A 506 3.19 32.29 -7.01
C SER A 506 3.81 32.72 -5.67
N TYR A 507 4.58 31.82 -5.04
CA TYR A 507 5.13 31.91 -3.70
C TYR A 507 6.58 31.35 -3.70
N PRO A 508 7.56 32.14 -4.17
CA PRO A 508 8.94 31.68 -4.36
C PRO A 508 9.68 31.40 -3.04
N ASP A 509 9.17 31.90 -1.93
CA ASP A 509 9.65 31.78 -0.56
C ASP A 509 8.93 30.66 0.23
N ALA A 510 8.19 29.78 -0.45
CA ALA A 510 7.52 28.66 0.20
C ALA A 510 8.53 27.65 0.76
N ASP A 511 8.33 27.23 2.01
CA ASP A 511 9.13 26.18 2.66
C ASP A 511 8.43 24.83 2.60
N VAL A 512 7.09 24.81 2.68
CA VAL A 512 6.32 23.56 2.67
C VAL A 512 5.07 23.70 1.82
N ILE A 513 4.88 22.79 0.87
CA ILE A 513 3.65 22.67 0.08
C ILE A 513 2.83 21.52 0.61
N VAL A 514 1.56 21.79 0.92
CA VAL A 514 0.60 20.82 1.46
C VAL A 514 -0.52 20.63 0.43
N ASP A 515 -0.35 19.66 -0.48
CA ASP A 515 -1.37 19.28 -1.46
C ASP A 515 -2.26 18.16 -0.91
N VAL A 516 -3.52 18.49 -0.61
CA VAL A 516 -4.52 17.53 -0.12
C VAL A 516 -5.54 17.28 -1.22
N GLY A 517 -5.32 16.21 -1.97
CA GLY A 517 -6.19 15.74 -3.04
C GLY A 517 -7.38 14.94 -2.54
N GLY A 518 -8.13 14.36 -3.49
CA GLY A 518 -9.24 13.47 -3.16
C GLY A 518 -8.74 12.13 -2.59
N GLN A 519 -7.72 11.53 -3.19
CA GLN A 519 -7.20 10.22 -2.76
C GLN A 519 -5.83 10.29 -2.09
N ASP A 520 -5.05 11.33 -2.37
CA ASP A 520 -3.66 11.44 -1.95
C ASP A 520 -3.38 12.71 -1.16
N ILE A 521 -2.35 12.62 -0.32
CA ILE A 521 -1.78 13.75 0.42
C ILE A 521 -0.32 13.84 0.00
N LYS A 522 0.12 15.04 -0.36
CA LYS A 522 1.50 15.30 -0.77
C LYS A 522 2.03 16.46 0.03
N LEU A 523 3.09 16.20 0.76
CA LEU A 523 3.87 17.21 1.45
C LEU A 523 5.18 17.33 0.71
N ILE A 524 5.47 18.52 0.20
CA ILE A 524 6.73 18.81 -0.49
C ILE A 524 7.47 19.80 0.38
N VAL A 525 8.59 19.36 0.94
CA VAL A 525 9.46 20.19 1.77
C VAL A 525 10.51 20.81 0.86
N LEU A 526 10.64 22.12 0.93
CA LEU A 526 11.54 22.92 0.15
C LEU A 526 12.67 23.45 1.04
N LYS A 527 13.86 23.57 0.45
CA LYS A 527 15.02 24.24 1.05
C LYS A 527 15.68 25.07 -0.05
N ASP A 528 15.75 26.38 0.15
CA ASP A 528 16.27 27.33 -0.84
C ASP A 528 15.61 27.20 -2.23
N GLY A 529 14.29 27.02 -2.25
CA GLY A 529 13.50 26.85 -3.49
C GLY A 529 13.74 25.51 -4.21
N ARG A 530 14.34 24.52 -3.53
CA ARG A 530 14.60 23.17 -4.07
C ARG A 530 13.84 22.14 -3.26
N VAL A 531 13.32 21.11 -3.92
CA VAL A 531 12.69 19.98 -3.21
C VAL A 531 13.76 19.24 -2.41
N LYS A 532 13.60 19.33 -1.10
CA LYS A 532 14.42 18.65 -0.09
C LYS A 532 13.90 17.23 0.10
N ASP A 533 12.61 17.11 0.38
CA ASP A 533 11.93 15.84 0.61
C ASP A 533 10.49 15.97 0.14
N PHE A 534 9.85 14.84 -0.09
CA PHE A 534 8.42 14.80 -0.29
C PHE A 534 7.83 13.56 0.38
N LYS A 535 6.80 13.78 1.22
CA LYS A 535 6.00 12.72 1.81
C LYS A 535 4.74 12.55 0.99
N LEU A 536 4.52 11.33 0.52
CA LEU A 536 3.35 10.98 -0.26
C LEU A 536 2.58 9.91 0.49
N ASN A 537 1.29 10.14 0.62
CA ASN A 537 0.35 9.08 0.94
C ASN A 537 -0.54 8.87 -0.28
N THR A 538 -0.21 7.86 -1.08
CA THR A 538 -0.97 7.47 -2.29
C THR A 538 -1.93 6.32 -2.01
N GLN A 539 -1.83 5.68 -0.85
CA GLN A 539 -2.50 4.42 -0.59
C GLN A 539 -3.41 4.43 0.65
N CYS A 540 -3.27 5.37 1.59
CA CYS A 540 -4.11 5.46 2.78
C CYS A 540 -5.15 6.59 2.65
N SER A 541 -6.39 6.30 3.04
CA SER A 541 -7.50 7.27 3.00
C SER A 541 -7.58 8.14 4.25
N ALA A 542 -6.70 7.89 5.21
CA ALA A 542 -6.59 8.70 6.41
C ALA A 542 -6.16 10.12 6.04
N GLY A 543 -7.11 11.05 6.12
CA GLY A 543 -6.84 12.47 5.93
C GLY A 543 -6.85 12.98 4.49
N ASN A 544 -7.53 12.31 3.55
CA ASN A 544 -7.75 12.85 2.20
C ASN A 544 -9.18 13.40 2.02
N GLY A 545 -9.39 14.15 0.93
CA GLY A 545 -10.68 14.79 0.65
C GLY A 545 -11.83 13.80 0.38
N TYR A 546 -11.54 12.62 -0.16
CA TYR A 546 -12.55 11.61 -0.47
C TYR A 546 -13.16 11.00 0.81
N PHE A 547 -12.38 10.87 1.88
CA PHE A 547 -12.92 10.41 3.16
C PHE A 547 -13.95 11.40 3.72
N LEU A 548 -13.67 12.71 3.63
CA LEU A 548 -14.61 13.76 4.00
C LEU A 548 -15.85 13.76 3.09
N GLN A 549 -15.65 13.61 1.77
CA GLN A 549 -16.71 13.53 0.77
C GLN A 549 -17.65 12.36 1.02
N SER A 550 -17.11 11.14 1.15
CA SER A 550 -17.90 9.93 1.37
C SER A 550 -18.65 9.95 2.69
N THR A 551 -18.08 10.57 3.74
CA THR A 551 -18.77 10.72 5.02
C THR A 551 -19.92 11.72 4.93
N ALA A 552 -19.71 12.89 4.32
CA ALA A 552 -20.76 13.88 4.11
C ALA A 552 -21.92 13.32 3.28
N GLN A 553 -21.60 12.60 2.20
CA GLN A 553 -22.59 11.89 1.38
C GLN A 553 -23.32 10.81 2.18
N GLY A 554 -22.60 10.07 3.05
CA GLY A 554 -23.19 9.09 3.96
C GLY A 554 -24.18 9.70 4.97
N PHE A 555 -24.02 10.99 5.31
CA PHE A 555 -24.98 11.77 6.09
C PHE A 555 -26.05 12.47 5.24
N GLY A 556 -26.03 12.34 3.91
CA GLY A 556 -27.00 12.97 3.01
C GLY A 556 -26.69 14.43 2.67
N HIS A 557 -25.44 14.88 2.83
CA HIS A 557 -25.02 16.24 2.52
C HIS A 557 -24.09 16.31 1.30
N ASP A 558 -24.19 17.39 0.52
CA ASP A 558 -23.24 17.69 -0.55
C ASP A 558 -21.89 18.14 0.06
N ILE A 559 -20.79 17.74 -0.57
CA ILE A 559 -19.44 18.10 -0.10
C ILE A 559 -19.19 19.62 -0.09
N ARG A 560 -19.89 20.39 -0.92
CA ARG A 560 -19.81 21.85 -0.96
C ARG A 560 -20.38 22.49 0.30
N ASP A 561 -21.33 21.84 0.96
CA ASP A 561 -21.97 22.33 2.19
C ASP A 561 -21.18 21.95 3.45
N TYR A 562 -20.14 21.10 3.31
CA TYR A 562 -19.39 20.54 4.43
C TYR A 562 -18.89 21.61 5.40
N ALA A 563 -18.24 22.65 4.87
CA ALA A 563 -17.58 23.64 5.70
C ALA A 563 -18.59 24.40 6.57
N ASP A 564 -19.72 24.81 5.98
CA ASP A 564 -20.74 25.60 6.67
C ASP A 564 -21.48 24.76 7.71
N LEU A 565 -21.76 23.48 7.43
CA LEU A 565 -22.28 22.54 8.41
C LEU A 565 -21.31 22.35 9.57
N ALA A 566 -20.03 22.07 9.30
CA ALA A 566 -19.02 21.89 10.34
C ALA A 566 -18.81 23.14 11.21
N PHE A 567 -18.88 24.34 10.63
CA PHE A 567 -18.79 25.60 11.38
C PHE A 567 -20.02 25.88 12.27
N SER A 568 -21.17 25.26 12.00
CA SER A 568 -22.36 25.38 12.84
C SER A 568 -22.25 24.59 14.16
N ALA A 569 -21.31 23.65 14.26
CA ALA A 569 -21.09 22.83 15.45
C ALA A 569 -20.49 23.65 16.59
N LYS A 570 -21.19 23.70 17.74
CA LYS A 570 -20.67 24.32 18.97
C LYS A 570 -19.71 23.40 19.72
N THR A 571 -19.94 22.10 19.61
CA THR A 571 -19.16 21.01 20.19
C THR A 571 -18.86 19.97 19.11
N MET A 572 -17.76 19.24 19.25
CA MET A 572 -17.40 18.16 18.33
C MET A 572 -16.77 16.98 19.08
N PRO A 573 -16.91 15.73 18.59
CA PRO A 573 -16.25 14.58 19.18
C PRO A 573 -14.75 14.60 18.89
N GLU A 574 -13.94 14.11 19.82
CA GLU A 574 -12.51 13.92 19.59
C GLU A 574 -12.23 12.57 18.92
N PHE A 575 -11.80 12.62 17.65
CA PHE A 575 -11.29 11.45 16.94
C PHE A 575 -9.84 11.14 17.30
N GLY A 576 -9.53 9.85 17.41
CA GLY A 576 -8.16 9.36 17.26
C GLY A 576 -7.67 9.61 15.83
N TYR A 577 -6.40 10.01 15.68
CA TYR A 577 -5.76 10.10 14.38
C TYR A 577 -5.12 8.74 14.01
N GLY A 578 -5.01 8.45 12.72
CA GLY A 578 -4.52 7.18 12.20
C GLY A 578 -5.43 6.64 11.11
N CYS A 579 -5.70 5.34 11.15
CA CYS A 579 -6.39 4.64 10.08
C CYS A 579 -7.84 5.14 9.85
N ALA A 580 -8.20 5.40 8.59
CA ALA A 580 -9.58 5.75 8.20
C ALA A 580 -10.61 4.70 8.59
N VAL A 581 -10.22 3.43 8.66
CA VAL A 581 -11.09 2.34 9.10
C VAL A 581 -11.45 2.47 10.57
N PHE A 582 -10.50 2.87 11.43
CA PHE A 582 -10.79 3.12 12.84
C PHE A 582 -11.65 4.38 13.00
N MET A 583 -11.37 5.43 12.22
CA MET A 583 -12.24 6.61 12.22
C MET A 583 -13.67 6.29 11.77
N GLN A 584 -13.88 5.35 10.83
CA GLN A 584 -15.23 4.88 10.49
C GLN A 584 -15.92 4.18 11.65
N SER A 585 -15.19 3.34 12.39
CA SER A 585 -15.70 2.72 13.61
C SER A 585 -16.03 3.77 14.68
N ASP A 586 -15.21 4.80 14.82
CA ASP A 586 -15.44 5.92 15.73
C ASP A 586 -16.67 6.74 15.32
N ILE A 587 -16.90 6.97 14.01
CA ILE A 587 -18.14 7.61 13.52
C ILE A 587 -19.36 6.84 14.03
N VAL A 588 -19.37 5.52 13.89
CA VAL A 588 -20.48 4.68 14.36
C VAL A 588 -20.63 4.77 15.88
N ASP A 589 -19.52 4.77 16.63
CA ASP A 589 -19.55 4.94 18.09
C ASP A 589 -20.08 6.33 18.51
N PHE A 590 -19.66 7.40 17.83
CA PHE A 590 -20.17 8.74 18.10
C PHE A 590 -21.66 8.87 17.75
N GLN A 591 -22.11 8.27 16.66
CA GLN A 591 -23.54 8.18 16.35
C GLN A 591 -24.30 7.43 17.47
N ARG A 592 -23.76 6.31 18.00
CA ARG A 592 -24.36 5.59 19.14
C ARG A 592 -24.46 6.45 20.40
N ARG A 593 -23.52 7.36 20.59
CA ARG A 593 -23.46 8.31 21.72
C ARG A 593 -24.32 9.56 21.49
N GLY A 594 -25.00 9.68 20.34
CA GLY A 594 -25.92 10.78 20.02
C GLY A 594 -25.23 12.06 19.55
N TRP A 595 -24.06 11.95 18.90
CA TRP A 595 -23.45 13.07 18.19
C TRP A 595 -24.13 13.30 16.84
N GLU A 596 -24.40 14.58 16.53
CA GLU A 596 -25.08 14.96 15.29
C GLU A 596 -24.12 14.97 14.09
N PRO A 597 -24.61 14.79 12.84
CA PRO A 597 -23.77 14.76 11.64
C PRO A 597 -22.83 15.96 11.51
N HIS A 598 -23.32 17.19 11.76
CA HIS A 598 -22.52 18.40 11.65
C HIS A 598 -21.40 18.48 12.71
N GLU A 599 -21.63 17.94 13.92
CA GLU A 599 -20.62 17.83 14.98
C GLU A 599 -19.56 16.80 14.62
N ILE A 600 -19.97 15.64 14.08
CA ILE A 600 -19.06 14.61 13.59
C ILE A 600 -18.19 15.16 12.46
N MET A 601 -18.79 15.88 11.50
CA MET A 601 -18.07 16.53 10.39
C MET A 601 -17.03 17.55 10.90
N ALA A 602 -17.34 18.31 11.95
CA ALA A 602 -16.37 19.19 12.60
C ALA A 602 -15.22 18.41 13.23
N GLY A 603 -15.51 17.31 13.95
CA GLY A 603 -14.48 16.42 14.53
C GLY A 603 -13.57 15.80 13.47
N LEU A 604 -14.13 15.40 12.32
CA LEU A 604 -13.38 14.86 11.18
C LEU A 604 -12.49 15.90 10.49
N ALA A 605 -12.95 17.15 10.38
CA ALA A 605 -12.10 18.25 9.93
C ALA A 605 -10.96 18.51 10.94
N GLY A 606 -11.24 18.42 12.25
CA GLY A 606 -10.26 18.58 13.32
C GLY A 606 -9.16 17.50 13.36
N VAL A 607 -9.46 16.26 12.95
CA VAL A 607 -8.48 15.16 12.91
C VAL A 607 -7.66 15.15 11.61
N LEU A 608 -8.15 15.77 10.53
CA LEU A 608 -7.46 15.89 9.25
C LEU A 608 -5.98 16.32 9.39
N PRO A 609 -5.63 17.43 10.05
CA PRO A 609 -4.22 17.83 10.19
C PRO A 609 -3.40 16.86 11.06
N LYS A 610 -4.01 16.21 12.06
CA LYS A 610 -3.33 15.16 12.84
C LYS A 610 -2.94 13.99 11.91
N ASN A 611 -3.83 13.60 10.99
CA ASN A 611 -3.54 12.57 9.99
C ASN A 611 -2.46 13.01 9.00
N ILE A 612 -2.53 14.24 8.49
CA ILE A 612 -1.53 14.77 7.54
C ILE A 612 -0.14 14.77 8.19
N TRP A 613 0.00 15.37 9.38
CA TRP A 613 1.32 15.64 9.95
C TRP A 613 1.86 14.52 10.84
N LEU A 614 1.03 13.93 11.70
CA LEU A 614 1.49 12.95 12.68
C LEU A 614 1.48 11.53 12.13
N TYR A 615 0.49 11.19 11.30
CA TYR A 615 0.34 9.84 10.75
C TYR A 615 1.05 9.67 9.40
N VAL A 616 0.76 10.57 8.44
CA VAL A 616 1.28 10.49 7.07
C VAL A 616 2.69 11.05 6.97
N ALA A 617 2.93 12.28 7.44
CA ALA A 617 4.25 12.88 7.37
C ALA A 617 5.22 12.29 8.40
N GLN A 618 4.67 11.84 9.54
CA GLN A 618 5.42 11.51 10.77
C GLN A 618 6.35 12.64 11.21
N VAL A 619 5.89 13.89 11.04
CA VAL A 619 6.62 15.10 11.45
C VAL A 619 5.90 15.73 12.64
N PRO A 620 6.32 15.43 13.88
CA PRO A 620 5.71 16.03 15.07
C PRO A 620 6.13 17.50 15.28
N ASN A 621 7.33 17.88 14.81
CA ASN A 621 7.86 19.24 14.90
C ASN A 621 7.77 19.92 13.53
N LEU A 622 6.71 20.68 13.28
CA LEU A 622 6.51 21.39 12.01
C LEU A 622 7.48 22.57 11.83
N ALA A 623 7.92 23.19 12.93
CA ALA A 623 8.80 24.35 12.87
C ALA A 623 10.18 24.03 12.27
N SER A 624 10.62 22.76 12.30
CA SER A 624 11.86 22.33 11.65
C SER A 624 11.77 22.26 10.13
N LEU A 625 10.56 22.31 9.55
CA LEU A 625 10.36 22.28 8.10
C LEU A 625 10.46 23.66 7.44
N GLY A 626 10.37 24.74 8.24
CA GLY A 626 10.33 26.12 7.76
C GLY A 626 9.13 26.88 8.31
N ARG A 627 8.89 28.08 7.78
CA ARG A 627 7.88 29.02 8.27
C ARG A 627 6.74 29.24 7.29
N HIS A 628 6.97 29.13 5.99
CA HIS A 628 5.96 29.41 4.98
C HIS A 628 5.31 28.13 4.44
N PHE A 629 4.07 27.87 4.87
CA PHE A 629 3.24 26.75 4.45
C PHE A 629 2.24 27.19 3.40
N VAL A 630 2.26 26.55 2.23
CA VAL A 630 1.30 26.80 1.15
C VAL A 630 0.34 25.61 1.03
N LEU A 631 -0.94 25.86 1.30
CA LEU A 631 -2.01 24.86 1.22
C LEU A 631 -2.57 24.81 -0.22
N GLN A 632 -2.56 23.62 -0.83
CA GLN A 632 -3.04 23.33 -2.18
C GLN A 632 -3.90 22.05 -2.21
N GLY A 633 -4.51 21.78 -3.36
CA GLY A 633 -5.36 20.62 -3.57
C GLY A 633 -6.86 20.94 -3.41
N GLY A 634 -7.71 20.11 -4.02
CA GLY A 634 -9.15 20.33 -4.04
C GLY A 634 -9.81 20.34 -2.65
N THR A 635 -9.20 19.68 -1.65
CA THR A 635 -9.71 19.67 -0.27
C THR A 635 -9.67 21.06 0.37
N GLN A 636 -8.78 21.95 -0.10
CA GLN A 636 -8.66 23.31 0.46
C GLN A 636 -9.81 24.23 0.05
N HIS A 637 -10.73 23.79 -0.82
CA HIS A 637 -12.03 24.46 -1.00
C HIS A 637 -12.92 24.33 0.25
N ASN A 638 -12.72 23.29 1.07
CA ASN A 638 -13.42 23.12 2.33
C ASN A 638 -12.75 23.96 3.42
N LEU A 639 -13.33 25.13 3.72
CA LEU A 639 -12.77 26.05 4.71
C LEU A 639 -12.70 25.47 6.13
N ALA A 640 -13.51 24.48 6.49
CA ALA A 640 -13.38 23.80 7.79
C ALA A 640 -12.08 22.97 7.86
N ALA A 641 -11.70 22.31 6.76
CA ALA A 641 -10.42 21.63 6.62
C ALA A 641 -9.23 22.61 6.66
N VAL A 642 -9.37 23.78 6.03
CA VAL A 642 -8.36 24.86 6.09
C VAL A 642 -8.23 25.39 7.53
N LYS A 643 -9.34 25.66 8.22
CA LYS A 643 -9.34 26.15 9.61
C LYS A 643 -8.59 25.20 10.53
N ALA A 644 -8.93 23.91 10.47
CA ALA A 644 -8.27 22.88 11.27
C ALA A 644 -6.76 22.81 10.99
N GLN A 645 -6.35 22.85 9.71
CA GLN A 645 -4.92 22.88 9.34
C GLN A 645 -4.21 24.14 9.86
N VAL A 646 -4.82 25.32 9.70
CA VAL A 646 -4.24 26.58 10.18
C VAL A 646 -4.03 26.56 11.69
N ASP A 647 -5.06 26.15 12.43
CA ASP A 647 -4.98 26.07 13.90
C ASP A 647 -3.92 25.07 14.35
N PHE A 648 -3.86 23.89 13.71
CA PHE A 648 -2.88 22.87 14.04
C PHE A 648 -1.46 23.31 13.72
N ILE A 649 -1.21 23.93 12.57
CA ILE A 649 0.12 24.44 12.22
C ILE A 649 0.52 25.50 13.24
N ARG A 650 -0.32 26.48 13.53
CA ARG A 650 -0.04 27.52 14.55
C ARG A 650 0.24 26.93 15.93
N SER A 651 -0.51 25.90 16.34
CA SER A 651 -0.29 25.24 17.63
C SER A 651 1.02 24.47 17.70
N ARG A 652 1.77 24.31 16.61
CA ARG A 652 3.10 23.67 16.60
C ARG A 652 4.27 24.66 16.61
N PHE A 653 3.96 25.96 16.66
CA PHE A 653 4.96 27.03 16.70
C PHE A 653 5.02 27.75 18.06
N HIS A 654 4.34 27.25 19.12
CA HIS A 654 4.32 27.93 20.43
C HIS A 654 5.69 28.08 21.10
N ASP A 655 6.60 27.12 20.88
CA ASP A 655 7.99 27.17 21.38
C ASP A 655 8.97 27.75 20.36
N SER A 656 8.48 28.21 19.20
CA SER A 656 9.31 28.84 18.17
C SER A 656 9.36 30.35 18.38
N ALA A 657 10.53 30.95 18.15
CA ALA A 657 10.70 32.41 18.15
C ALA A 657 9.99 33.11 16.96
N ALA A 658 9.29 32.35 16.12
CA ALA A 658 8.76 32.78 14.84
C ALA A 658 7.32 32.27 14.64
N GLU A 659 6.42 33.13 14.17
CA GLU A 659 5.10 32.69 13.70
C GLU A 659 5.16 32.04 12.31
N PRO A 660 4.30 31.04 12.04
CA PRO A 660 4.17 30.45 10.72
C PRO A 660 3.36 31.35 9.79
N GLN A 661 3.85 31.52 8.57
CA GLN A 661 3.11 32.09 7.46
C GLN A 661 2.34 30.96 6.77
N ILE A 662 1.02 31.06 6.72
CA ILE A 662 0.16 30.03 6.13
C ILE A 662 -0.65 30.69 5.02
N THR A 663 -0.52 30.17 3.81
CA THR A 663 -1.11 30.72 2.60
C THR A 663 -1.96 29.66 1.93
N VAL A 664 -3.22 29.95 1.61
CA VAL A 664 -4.01 29.09 0.71
C VAL A 664 -3.74 29.53 -0.72
N HIS A 665 -3.25 28.62 -1.56
CA HIS A 665 -2.96 28.96 -2.95
C HIS A 665 -4.23 29.45 -3.66
N ARG A 666 -4.15 30.58 -4.36
CA ARG A 666 -5.30 31.21 -5.03
C ARG A 666 -6.07 30.25 -5.95
N HIS A 667 -5.34 29.37 -6.61
CA HIS A 667 -5.86 28.33 -7.51
C HIS A 667 -5.66 26.92 -6.93
N CYS A 668 -5.95 26.73 -5.64
CA CYS A 668 -5.63 25.48 -4.92
C CYS A 668 -6.15 24.22 -5.62
N GLY A 669 -7.32 24.26 -6.25
CA GLY A 669 -7.89 23.13 -6.98
C GLY A 669 -7.24 22.84 -8.34
N GLU A 670 -6.56 23.82 -8.94
CA GLU A 670 -6.00 23.75 -10.30
C GLU A 670 -4.46 23.85 -10.36
N SER A 671 -3.76 23.88 -9.21
CA SER A 671 -2.30 24.00 -9.12
C SER A 671 -1.55 22.98 -9.99
N GLY A 672 -2.00 21.73 -10.05
CA GLY A 672 -1.38 20.71 -10.92
C GLY A 672 -1.45 21.07 -12.41
N ALA A 673 -2.60 21.55 -12.88
CA ALA A 673 -2.76 21.99 -14.28
C ALA A 673 -1.88 23.22 -14.58
N ILE A 674 -1.83 24.19 -13.66
CA ILE A 674 -0.95 25.38 -13.79
C ILE A 674 0.51 24.96 -13.93
N GLY A 675 0.98 24.05 -13.08
CA GLY A 675 2.35 23.56 -13.10
C GLY A 675 2.79 22.96 -14.43
N CYS A 676 1.89 22.26 -15.09
CA CYS A 676 2.18 21.63 -16.39
C CYS A 676 2.16 22.64 -17.53
N ALA A 677 1.26 23.62 -17.47
CA ALA A 677 1.26 24.72 -18.42
C ALA A 677 2.58 25.53 -18.31
N LEU A 678 3.07 25.75 -17.09
CA LEU A 678 4.35 26.40 -16.83
C LEU A 678 5.54 25.60 -17.39
N GLU A 679 5.53 24.27 -17.27
CA GLU A 679 6.59 23.44 -17.84
C GLU A 679 6.54 23.42 -19.37
N ALA A 680 5.34 23.33 -19.97
CA ALA A 680 5.18 23.46 -21.42
C ALA A 680 5.69 24.82 -21.93
N HIS A 681 5.38 25.90 -21.21
CA HIS A 681 5.94 27.23 -21.47
C HIS A 681 7.46 27.24 -21.37
N ARG A 682 8.06 26.61 -20.34
CA ARG A 682 9.51 26.54 -20.16
C ARG A 682 10.20 25.83 -21.31
N LEU A 683 9.70 24.65 -21.72
CA LEU A 683 10.24 23.91 -22.87
C LEU A 683 10.16 24.74 -24.16
N TRP A 684 9.07 25.48 -24.34
CA TRP A 684 8.90 26.37 -25.48
C TRP A 684 9.87 27.57 -25.47
N ALA A 685 10.06 28.20 -24.31
CA ALA A 685 10.87 29.41 -24.13
C ALA A 685 12.37 29.13 -24.05
N GLU A 686 12.79 28.12 -23.27
CA GLU A 686 14.20 27.82 -22.98
C GLU A 686 14.80 26.80 -23.95
N GLN A 687 14.02 25.83 -24.41
CA GLN A 687 14.49 24.74 -25.29
C GLN A 687 14.02 24.88 -26.74
N GLY A 688 13.22 25.91 -27.05
CA GLY A 688 12.71 26.15 -28.39
C GLY A 688 11.70 25.11 -28.88
N GLN A 689 11.15 24.28 -27.99
CA GLN A 689 10.17 23.25 -28.35
C GLN A 689 8.90 23.90 -28.91
N ARG A 690 8.27 23.27 -29.91
CA ARG A 690 7.00 23.73 -30.50
C ARG A 690 5.95 22.65 -30.38
N THR A 691 4.69 23.07 -30.19
CA THR A 691 3.64 22.12 -29.86
C THR A 691 3.30 21.16 -31.00
N ARG A 692 3.02 19.91 -30.64
CA ARG A 692 2.44 18.90 -31.55
C ARG A 692 0.97 18.61 -31.26
N PHE A 693 0.36 19.42 -30.39
CA PHE A 693 -1.02 19.26 -29.98
C PHE A 693 -1.97 19.25 -31.18
N ILE A 694 -2.96 18.36 -31.11
CA ILE A 694 -3.94 18.09 -32.17
C ILE A 694 -4.96 19.22 -32.41
N GLY A 695 -4.93 20.28 -31.60
CA GLY A 695 -5.89 21.38 -31.65
C GLY A 695 -7.19 21.08 -30.90
N VAL A 696 -7.95 22.13 -30.59
CA VAL A 696 -9.21 22.03 -29.83
C VAL A 696 -10.26 21.22 -30.59
N GLU A 697 -10.37 21.44 -31.90
CA GLU A 697 -11.28 20.72 -32.79
C GLU A 697 -10.89 19.24 -32.89
N GLY A 698 -9.57 18.97 -32.96
CA GLY A 698 -9.02 17.61 -32.95
C GLY A 698 -9.41 16.85 -31.68
N VAL A 699 -9.35 17.50 -30.51
CA VAL A 699 -9.79 16.93 -29.24
C VAL A 699 -11.28 16.57 -29.28
N ALA A 700 -12.15 17.48 -29.74
CA ALA A 700 -13.59 17.24 -29.83
C ALA A 700 -13.94 16.07 -30.80
N ALA A 701 -13.13 15.92 -31.85
CA ALA A 701 -13.27 14.87 -32.86
C ALA A 701 -12.75 13.49 -32.41
N ILE A 702 -12.11 13.37 -31.24
CA ILE A 702 -11.62 12.08 -30.74
C ILE A 702 -12.77 11.06 -30.68
N ARG A 703 -12.56 9.95 -31.38
CA ARG A 703 -13.34 8.71 -31.30
C ARG A 703 -12.37 7.60 -30.94
N TYR A 704 -12.74 6.78 -29.97
CA TYR A 704 -11.95 5.62 -29.59
C TYR A 704 -12.82 4.43 -29.18
N HIS A 705 -12.22 3.26 -29.25
CA HIS A 705 -12.75 2.02 -28.72
C HIS A 705 -11.72 1.42 -27.76
N THR A 706 -12.15 0.99 -26.57
CA THR A 706 -11.26 0.31 -25.61
C THR A 706 -11.56 -1.18 -25.57
N THR A 707 -10.53 -2.01 -25.70
CA THR A 707 -10.62 -3.46 -25.61
C THR A 707 -9.66 -3.99 -24.55
N ARG A 708 -10.16 -4.82 -23.63
CA ARG A 708 -9.33 -5.57 -22.66
C ARG A 708 -9.91 -6.96 -22.47
N SER A 709 -9.22 -7.99 -22.98
CA SER A 709 -9.68 -9.37 -22.94
C SER A 709 -8.50 -10.34 -23.02
N GLU A 710 -8.75 -11.65 -22.97
CA GLU A 710 -7.69 -12.64 -23.20
C GLU A 710 -6.95 -12.45 -24.54
N ALA A 711 -7.61 -11.85 -25.54
CA ALA A 711 -6.97 -11.52 -26.81
C ALA A 711 -5.91 -10.41 -26.68
N THR A 712 -5.97 -9.57 -25.64
CA THR A 712 -4.98 -8.52 -25.36
C THR A 712 -3.89 -8.97 -24.39
N ARG A 713 -3.84 -10.25 -24.00
CA ARG A 713 -2.81 -10.77 -23.09
C ARG A 713 -1.41 -10.63 -23.68
N CYS A 714 -0.45 -10.27 -22.84
CA CYS A 714 0.96 -10.10 -23.19
C CYS A 714 1.71 -11.38 -22.84
N ASP A 715 2.34 -12.03 -23.82
CA ASP A 715 3.01 -13.33 -23.60
C ASP A 715 4.55 -13.22 -23.60
N TYR A 716 5.10 -12.01 -23.41
CA TYR A 716 6.54 -11.77 -23.45
C TYR A 716 7.30 -12.25 -22.21
N CYS A 717 6.61 -12.53 -21.11
CA CYS A 717 7.20 -13.08 -19.89
C CYS A 717 6.18 -13.93 -19.12
N LYS A 718 6.65 -14.56 -18.03
CA LYS A 718 5.83 -15.45 -17.20
C LYS A 718 4.64 -14.76 -16.51
N ASN A 719 4.67 -13.43 -16.37
CA ASN A 719 3.58 -12.68 -15.73
C ASN A 719 2.31 -12.67 -16.59
N SER A 720 2.46 -12.90 -17.90
CA SER A 720 1.36 -13.02 -18.87
C SER A 720 0.27 -11.93 -18.70
N CYS A 721 0.65 -10.65 -18.54
CA CYS A 721 -0.27 -9.60 -18.09
C CYS A 721 -1.35 -9.27 -19.12
N LEU A 722 -2.57 -8.94 -18.67
CA LEU A 722 -3.60 -8.33 -19.52
C LEU A 722 -3.25 -6.88 -19.85
N ARG A 723 -3.42 -6.50 -21.13
CA ARG A 723 -3.21 -5.13 -21.62
C ARG A 723 -4.52 -4.49 -22.02
N SER A 724 -4.56 -3.17 -22.07
CA SER A 724 -5.73 -2.41 -22.52
C SER A 724 -5.38 -1.74 -23.84
N PHE A 725 -6.13 -2.09 -24.88
CA PHE A 725 -5.97 -1.50 -26.20
C PHE A 725 -6.96 -0.35 -26.35
N ILE A 726 -6.46 0.84 -26.63
CA ILE A 726 -7.26 2.03 -26.92
C ILE A 726 -7.06 2.35 -28.39
N ASP A 727 -8.07 2.05 -29.19
CA ASP A 727 -8.07 2.24 -30.64
C ASP A 727 -8.64 3.61 -30.96
N VAL A 728 -7.79 4.57 -31.32
CA VAL A 728 -8.12 5.98 -31.58
C VAL A 728 -8.17 6.24 -33.09
N GLN A 729 -9.14 7.01 -33.58
CA GLN A 729 -9.23 7.34 -35.00
C GLN A 729 -7.97 8.07 -35.51
N ALA A 730 -7.37 7.57 -36.60
CA ALA A 730 -6.03 7.89 -37.11
C ALA A 730 -5.84 9.36 -37.50
N GLY A 731 -6.92 10.08 -37.86
CA GLY A 731 -6.86 11.51 -38.20
C GLY A 731 -6.40 12.42 -37.04
N VAL A 732 -6.47 11.92 -35.81
CA VAL A 732 -6.06 12.64 -34.59
C VAL A 732 -4.69 12.16 -34.08
N ALA A 733 -4.24 10.94 -34.46
CA ALA A 733 -3.05 10.31 -33.90
C ALA A 733 -2.21 9.57 -34.95
N ALA A 734 -1.77 10.28 -35.99
CA ALA A 734 -1.09 9.71 -37.16
C ALA A 734 0.20 8.92 -36.83
N ASP A 735 0.91 9.31 -35.75
CA ASP A 735 2.20 8.73 -35.34
C ASP A 735 2.06 7.55 -34.35
N LEU A 736 0.84 7.20 -33.94
CA LEU A 736 0.64 5.99 -33.14
C LEU A 736 0.92 4.74 -33.99
N PRO A 737 1.43 3.65 -33.40
CA PRO A 737 1.70 2.42 -34.12
C PRO A 737 0.43 1.90 -34.84
N ALA A 738 0.60 1.44 -36.08
CA ALA A 738 -0.42 0.61 -36.71
C ALA A 738 -0.55 -0.70 -35.91
N ALA A 739 -1.73 -1.34 -35.92
CA ALA A 739 -1.86 -2.65 -35.30
C ALA A 739 -0.85 -3.63 -35.89
N ALA A 740 -0.24 -4.43 -35.02
CA ALA A 740 0.72 -5.44 -35.44
C ALA A 740 0.07 -6.42 -36.43
N LYS A 741 0.83 -6.83 -37.46
CA LYS A 741 0.40 -7.90 -38.36
C LYS A 741 0.07 -9.15 -37.55
N GLY A 742 -1.17 -9.64 -37.66
CA GLY A 742 -1.64 -10.82 -36.92
C GLY A 742 -2.13 -10.55 -35.49
N SER A 743 -2.45 -9.30 -35.14
CA SER A 743 -3.12 -8.99 -33.87
C SER A 743 -4.38 -9.85 -33.67
N LYS A 744 -4.54 -10.41 -32.46
CA LYS A 744 -5.74 -11.15 -32.06
C LYS A 744 -6.97 -10.24 -31.93
N VAL A 745 -6.76 -8.93 -31.81
CA VAL A 745 -7.82 -7.91 -31.71
C VAL A 745 -7.83 -7.10 -33.00
N PRO A 746 -8.87 -7.22 -33.84
CA PRO A 746 -8.98 -6.44 -35.06
C PRO A 746 -8.87 -4.95 -34.77
N LEU A 747 -8.12 -4.21 -35.59
CA LEU A 747 -8.07 -2.75 -35.53
C LEU A 747 -9.04 -2.21 -36.58
N PRO A 748 -10.05 -1.41 -36.19
CA PRO A 748 -10.96 -0.80 -37.15
C PRO A 748 -10.22 0.04 -38.19
N GLU A 749 -10.71 0.04 -39.43
CA GLU A 749 -10.11 0.83 -40.50
C GLU A 749 -10.08 2.32 -40.13
N GLY A 750 -8.97 3.00 -40.45
CA GLY A 750 -8.77 4.39 -40.09
C GLY A 750 -8.56 4.64 -38.58
N HIS A 751 -8.22 3.62 -37.78
CA HIS A 751 -7.81 3.78 -36.37
C HIS A 751 -6.32 3.46 -36.16
N ARG A 752 -5.81 3.80 -34.98
CA ARG A 752 -4.46 3.53 -34.46
C ARG A 752 -4.56 3.07 -33.01
N ARG A 753 -3.62 2.24 -32.57
CA ARG A 753 -3.71 1.57 -31.27
C ARG A 753 -2.69 2.12 -30.27
N LEU A 754 -3.19 2.53 -29.12
CA LEU A 754 -2.40 2.78 -27.92
C LEU A 754 -2.55 1.58 -26.98
N ILE A 755 -1.45 1.07 -26.43
CA ILE A 755 -1.46 -0.10 -25.56
C ILE A 755 -1.03 0.32 -24.18
N ILE A 756 -1.98 0.27 -23.25
CA ILE A 756 -1.70 0.49 -21.83
C ILE A 756 -1.30 -0.85 -21.22
N ALA A 757 -0.08 -0.90 -20.70
CA ALA A 757 0.50 -2.09 -20.11
C ALA A 757 1.24 -1.75 -18.82
N SER A 758 1.42 -2.76 -17.96
CA SER A 758 2.14 -2.62 -16.68
C SER A 758 3.64 -2.40 -16.84
N CYS A 759 4.22 -2.72 -18.01
CA CYS A 759 5.63 -2.49 -18.31
C CYS A 759 5.84 -2.06 -19.77
N GLU A 760 7.03 -1.52 -20.04
CA GLU A 760 7.46 -0.98 -21.33
C GLU A 760 7.44 -2.05 -22.42
N LYS A 761 7.82 -3.30 -22.10
CA LYS A 761 7.75 -4.42 -23.06
C LYS A 761 6.31 -4.71 -23.50
N GLY A 762 5.34 -4.47 -22.62
CA GLY A 762 3.94 -4.77 -22.87
C GLY A 762 3.23 -3.74 -23.74
N THR A 763 3.83 -2.58 -24.02
CA THR A 763 3.21 -1.48 -24.79
C THR A 763 3.18 -1.75 -26.30
N VAL A 764 3.66 -2.91 -26.75
CA VAL A 764 3.72 -3.31 -28.17
C VAL A 764 3.13 -4.71 -28.37
N GLU A 765 2.54 -4.96 -29.54
CA GLU A 765 1.97 -6.27 -29.90
C GLU A 765 2.94 -7.20 -30.63
N ASP A 766 3.94 -6.65 -31.32
CA ASP A 766 4.88 -7.46 -32.10
C ASP A 766 6.19 -7.74 -31.34
N LEU A 767 6.70 -8.95 -31.55
CA LEU A 767 7.91 -9.43 -30.88
C LEU A 767 9.16 -8.65 -31.31
N ALA A 768 9.18 -8.06 -32.52
CA ALA A 768 10.34 -7.33 -33.02
C ALA A 768 10.48 -5.97 -32.30
N ALA A 769 9.39 -5.19 -32.20
CA ALA A 769 9.35 -3.95 -31.43
C ALA A 769 9.61 -4.21 -29.94
N MET A 770 9.11 -5.32 -29.39
CA MET A 770 9.42 -5.67 -27.99
C MET A 770 10.92 -5.92 -27.81
N ARG A 771 11.56 -6.62 -28.76
CA ARG A 771 13.02 -6.84 -28.74
C ARG A 771 13.80 -5.55 -28.88
N GLU A 772 13.31 -4.58 -29.65
CA GLU A 772 13.92 -3.26 -29.78
C GLU A 772 13.82 -2.46 -28.47
N ILE A 773 12.64 -2.43 -27.84
CA ILE A 773 12.46 -1.84 -26.50
C ILE A 773 13.40 -2.50 -25.49
N LYS A 774 13.46 -3.85 -25.49
CA LYS A 774 14.35 -4.60 -24.61
C LYS A 774 15.83 -4.26 -24.89
N ALA A 775 16.24 -4.18 -26.15
CA ALA A 775 17.61 -3.83 -26.51
C ALA A 775 17.98 -2.42 -26.04
N GLY A 776 17.07 -1.45 -26.14
CA GLY A 776 17.27 -0.10 -25.60
C GLY A 776 17.40 -0.08 -24.08
N LEU A 777 16.55 -0.85 -23.38
CA LEU A 777 16.64 -1.01 -21.92
C LEU A 777 17.95 -1.70 -21.50
N ASP A 778 18.35 -2.77 -22.19
CA ASP A 778 19.60 -3.49 -21.92
C ASP A 778 20.81 -2.58 -22.17
N ALA A 779 20.84 -1.84 -23.29
CA ALA A 779 21.92 -0.90 -23.60
C ALA A 779 22.05 0.23 -22.57
N THR A 780 20.92 0.71 -22.05
CA THR A 780 20.88 1.69 -20.96
C THR A 780 21.41 1.07 -19.67
N ALA A 781 21.00 -0.14 -19.34
CA ALA A 781 21.46 -0.86 -18.15
C ALA A 781 22.97 -1.17 -18.19
N ASP A 782 23.50 -1.52 -19.37
CA ASP A 782 24.93 -1.79 -19.56
C ASP A 782 25.79 -0.54 -19.38
N HIS A 783 25.33 0.63 -19.84
CA HIS A 783 26.01 1.92 -19.61
C HIS A 783 25.85 2.46 -18.18
N ASN A 784 24.91 1.90 -17.41
CA ASN A 784 24.53 2.39 -16.09
C ASN A 784 24.48 1.23 -15.11
N PRO A 785 25.63 0.75 -14.59
CA PRO A 785 25.64 -0.45 -13.76
C PRO A 785 24.83 -0.26 -12.47
N ASN A 786 24.05 -1.28 -12.12
CA ASN A 786 23.43 -1.42 -10.81
C ASN A 786 24.24 -2.42 -9.96
N PHE A 787 25.10 -1.89 -9.11
CA PHE A 787 26.02 -2.70 -8.32
C PHE A 787 25.34 -3.51 -7.21
N LEU A 788 24.15 -3.10 -6.72
CA LEU A 788 23.38 -3.91 -5.77
C LEU A 788 22.85 -5.16 -6.45
N ALA A 789 22.30 -5.02 -7.66
CA ALA A 789 21.85 -6.16 -8.46
C ALA A 789 23.01 -7.09 -8.86
N SER A 790 24.18 -6.52 -9.18
CA SER A 790 25.39 -7.29 -9.44
C SER A 790 25.87 -8.06 -8.20
N ALA A 791 25.93 -7.40 -7.03
CA ALA A 791 26.27 -8.03 -5.75
C ALA A 791 25.29 -9.15 -5.39
N ALA A 792 23.98 -8.90 -5.56
CA ALA A 792 22.91 -9.86 -5.31
C ALA A 792 23.02 -11.13 -6.17
N ARG A 793 23.57 -11.03 -7.38
CA ARG A 793 23.79 -12.19 -8.27
C ARG A 793 25.12 -12.89 -7.98
N SER A 794 26.18 -12.13 -7.71
CA SER A 794 27.53 -12.68 -7.54
C SER A 794 27.76 -13.30 -6.16
N ALA A 795 27.10 -12.81 -5.10
CA ALA A 795 27.27 -13.31 -3.72
C ALA A 795 26.96 -14.82 -3.57
N PHE A 796 26.09 -15.37 -4.42
CA PHE A 796 25.67 -16.77 -4.39
C PHE A 796 26.42 -17.66 -5.41
N ARG A 797 27.41 -17.11 -6.12
CA ARG A 797 28.26 -17.89 -7.03
C ARG A 797 29.35 -18.60 -6.23
N ALA A 798 29.75 -19.78 -6.69
CA ALA A 798 30.82 -20.53 -6.04
C ALA A 798 32.17 -19.81 -6.18
N PRO A 799 32.82 -19.43 -5.07
CA PRO A 799 34.18 -18.88 -5.13
C PRO A 799 35.19 -19.98 -5.47
N SER A 800 36.34 -19.60 -6.03
CA SER A 800 37.45 -20.51 -6.29
C SER A 800 38.20 -20.77 -4.99
N VAL A 801 37.97 -21.92 -4.36
CA VAL A 801 38.57 -22.28 -3.07
C VAL A 801 39.21 -23.67 -3.16
N ALA A 802 40.45 -23.79 -2.67
CA ALA A 802 41.14 -25.06 -2.57
C ALA A 802 40.47 -25.98 -1.54
N ASN A 803 40.55 -27.29 -1.73
CA ASN A 803 40.15 -28.23 -0.68
C ASN A 803 41.21 -28.21 0.43
N LEU A 804 40.82 -27.74 1.62
CA LEU A 804 41.65 -27.58 2.82
C LEU A 804 41.36 -28.66 3.88
N ALA A 805 40.52 -29.64 3.54
CA ALA A 805 40.21 -30.77 4.38
C ALA A 805 41.49 -31.54 4.75
N ASP A 806 41.50 -32.09 5.97
CA ASP A 806 42.56 -33.01 6.37
C ASP A 806 42.59 -34.24 5.44
N PRO A 807 43.73 -34.92 5.27
CA PRO A 807 43.74 -36.22 4.64
C PRO A 807 42.88 -37.20 5.45
N PRO A 808 42.14 -38.12 4.80
CA PRO A 808 41.43 -39.18 5.50
C PRO A 808 42.40 -39.96 6.41
N PRO A 809 42.02 -40.25 7.67
CA PRO A 809 42.85 -41.07 8.55
C PRO A 809 43.20 -42.40 7.85
N SER A 810 44.47 -42.79 7.85
CA SER A 810 44.96 -44.01 7.21
C SER A 810 45.36 -45.08 8.24
N ARG A 811 45.31 -46.35 7.84
CA ARG A 811 45.78 -47.47 8.68
C ARG A 811 47.31 -47.39 8.84
N LYS A 812 47.78 -47.13 10.05
CA LYS A 812 49.19 -47.36 10.42
C LYS A 812 49.31 -48.76 11.01
N TRP A 813 50.18 -49.61 10.44
CA TRP A 813 50.47 -50.96 10.93
C TRP A 813 49.24 -51.88 11.10
N GLY A 814 48.24 -51.75 10.22
CA GLY A 814 47.06 -52.64 10.19
C GLY A 814 45.99 -52.39 11.26
N LEU A 815 46.20 -51.46 12.19
CA LEU A 815 45.26 -51.12 13.26
C LEU A 815 44.76 -49.68 13.11
N MET A 816 43.44 -49.48 13.15
CA MET A 816 42.80 -48.17 13.09
C MET A 816 42.04 -47.92 14.40
N PRO A 817 42.28 -46.81 15.12
CA PRO A 817 41.48 -46.46 16.29
C PRO A 817 40.00 -46.31 15.89
N ARG A 818 39.05 -46.80 16.71
CA ARG A 818 37.59 -46.71 16.41
C ARG A 818 37.11 -45.29 16.06
N GLY A 819 37.71 -44.26 16.67
CA GLY A 819 37.42 -42.85 16.35
C GLY A 819 37.93 -42.41 14.96
N ALA A 820 39.03 -42.98 14.48
CA ALA A 820 39.60 -42.70 13.17
C ALA A 820 38.76 -43.32 12.03
N GLU A 821 38.20 -44.51 12.24
CA GLU A 821 37.26 -45.14 11.30
C GLU A 821 35.96 -44.32 11.17
N LYS A 822 35.37 -43.88 12.30
CA LYS A 822 34.18 -43.00 12.29
C LYS A 822 34.49 -41.69 11.55
N ARG A 823 35.62 -41.03 11.82
CA ARG A 823 36.03 -39.80 11.13
C ARG A 823 36.20 -40.01 9.63
N ALA A 824 36.90 -41.07 9.21
CA ALA A 824 37.09 -41.38 7.79
C ALA A 824 35.76 -41.60 7.05
N ALA A 825 34.80 -42.29 7.68
CA ALA A 825 33.46 -42.49 7.13
C ALA A 825 32.68 -41.18 6.98
N LEU A 826 32.76 -40.27 7.96
CA LEU A 826 32.13 -38.94 7.88
C LEU A 826 32.77 -38.08 6.78
N MET A 827 34.10 -38.10 6.66
CA MET A 827 34.83 -37.38 5.61
C MET A 827 34.43 -37.87 4.21
N ALA A 828 34.27 -39.17 4.01
CA ALA A 828 33.81 -39.73 2.73
C ALA A 828 32.37 -39.28 2.38
N ARG A 829 31.51 -39.08 3.38
CA ARG A 829 30.12 -38.62 3.18
C ARG A 829 30.00 -37.15 2.78
N ARG A 830 31.03 -36.32 3.00
CA ARG A 830 30.99 -34.87 2.67
C ARG A 830 30.58 -34.61 1.22
N ALA A 831 31.04 -35.43 0.27
CA ALA A 831 30.70 -35.32 -1.15
C ALA A 831 29.21 -35.55 -1.46
N THR A 832 28.49 -36.24 -0.56
CA THR A 832 27.07 -36.60 -0.71
C THR A 832 26.13 -35.60 -0.03
N LEU A 833 26.64 -34.75 0.87
CA LEU A 833 25.84 -33.76 1.56
C LEU A 833 25.29 -32.73 0.58
N ARG A 834 24.03 -32.35 0.76
CA ARG A 834 23.37 -31.28 0.01
C ARG A 834 22.64 -30.36 0.97
N ILE A 835 23.11 -29.13 1.06
CA ILE A 835 22.81 -28.21 2.15
C ILE A 835 22.03 -27.03 1.58
N GLY A 836 20.83 -26.81 2.11
CA GLY A 836 19.97 -25.70 1.75
C GLY A 836 20.22 -24.50 2.66
N LEU A 837 20.44 -23.31 2.12
CA LEU A 837 20.50 -22.06 2.88
C LEU A 837 19.42 -21.08 2.38
N PRO A 838 18.66 -20.41 3.26
CA PRO A 838 17.69 -19.43 2.81
C PRO A 838 18.40 -18.20 2.24
N ARG A 839 17.99 -17.77 1.05
CA ARG A 839 18.47 -16.55 0.37
C ARG A 839 17.78 -15.33 0.97
N VAL A 840 18.15 -14.96 2.19
CA VAL A 840 17.45 -13.91 2.93
C VAL A 840 18.41 -13.18 3.88
N LEU A 841 18.03 -11.99 4.32
CA LEU A 841 18.72 -11.23 5.37
C LEU A 841 20.20 -10.96 5.05
N GLY A 842 21.10 -11.24 6.00
CA GLY A 842 22.55 -11.07 5.86
C GLY A 842 23.21 -12.01 4.86
N MET A 843 22.49 -13.02 4.33
CA MET A 843 23.05 -13.97 3.37
C MET A 843 23.52 -13.27 2.08
N TYR A 844 22.98 -12.10 1.77
CA TYR A 844 23.41 -11.27 0.63
C TYR A 844 24.83 -10.68 0.75
N SER A 845 25.41 -10.65 1.95
CA SER A 845 26.83 -10.32 2.15
C SER A 845 27.64 -11.52 2.67
N GLN A 846 26.98 -12.52 3.27
CA GLN A 846 27.65 -13.63 3.95
C GLN A 846 27.69 -14.93 3.14
N ALA A 847 26.92 -15.05 2.05
CA ALA A 847 26.90 -16.26 1.23
C ALA A 847 28.29 -16.71 0.73
N PRO A 848 29.19 -15.83 0.27
CA PRO A 848 30.53 -16.23 -0.16
C PRO A 848 31.28 -17.02 0.94
N PHE A 849 31.17 -16.60 2.20
CA PHE A 849 31.77 -17.29 3.34
C PHE A 849 31.26 -18.72 3.48
N PHE A 850 29.93 -18.91 3.49
CA PHE A 850 29.37 -20.24 3.70
C PHE A 850 29.67 -21.19 2.54
N ILE A 851 29.60 -20.70 1.30
CA ILE A 851 29.93 -21.53 0.13
C ILE A 851 31.41 -21.94 0.18
N ALA A 852 32.31 -21.00 0.45
CA ALA A 852 33.74 -21.26 0.58
C ALA A 852 34.07 -22.20 1.73
N TRP A 853 33.43 -22.02 2.90
CA TRP A 853 33.66 -22.86 4.08
C TRP A 853 33.32 -24.32 3.81
N PHE A 854 32.13 -24.60 3.25
CA PHE A 854 31.75 -25.97 2.90
C PHE A 854 32.62 -26.54 1.77
N ALA A 855 32.93 -25.74 0.75
CA ALA A 855 33.79 -26.15 -0.36
C ALA A 855 35.21 -26.52 0.10
N ALA A 856 35.79 -25.71 1.00
CA ALA A 856 37.09 -25.96 1.59
C ALA A 856 37.14 -27.27 2.39
N LEU A 857 36.01 -27.74 2.90
CA LEU A 857 35.91 -29.01 3.63
C LEU A 857 35.61 -30.21 2.73
N GLY A 858 35.50 -30.03 1.42
CA GLY A 858 35.25 -31.12 0.46
C GLY A 858 33.76 -31.38 0.19
N VAL A 859 32.85 -30.49 0.61
CA VAL A 859 31.46 -30.51 0.13
C VAL A 859 31.41 -29.78 -1.22
N PRO A 860 30.94 -30.41 -2.31
CA PRO A 860 30.92 -29.75 -3.62
C PRO A 860 30.09 -28.46 -3.59
N ALA A 861 30.62 -27.35 -4.11
CA ALA A 861 29.91 -26.07 -4.09
C ALA A 861 28.52 -26.13 -4.76
N ARG A 862 28.35 -26.97 -5.80
CA ARG A 862 27.04 -27.25 -6.44
C ARG A 862 25.99 -27.88 -5.51
N ASN A 863 26.42 -28.43 -4.38
CA ASN A 863 25.55 -29.01 -3.37
C ASN A 863 25.16 -28.00 -2.28
N ILE A 864 25.69 -26.78 -2.32
CA ILE A 864 25.25 -25.66 -1.51
C ILE A 864 24.17 -24.93 -2.30
N VAL A 865 22.93 -25.02 -1.84
CA VAL A 865 21.75 -24.62 -2.62
C VAL A 865 20.98 -23.56 -1.85
N PHE A 866 20.55 -22.52 -2.56
CA PHE A 866 19.78 -21.44 -1.99
C PHE A 866 18.32 -21.51 -2.43
N SER A 867 17.42 -20.92 -1.63
CA SER A 867 16.04 -20.63 -2.08
C SER A 867 16.04 -19.65 -3.26
N ASP A 868 14.91 -19.52 -3.94
CA ASP A 868 14.75 -18.49 -4.99
C ASP A 868 14.83 -17.05 -4.40
N TYR A 869 14.94 -16.06 -5.28
CA TYR A 869 14.79 -14.64 -4.91
C TYR A 869 13.38 -14.38 -4.38
N THR A 870 13.23 -13.35 -3.53
CA THR A 870 11.90 -12.97 -3.07
C THR A 870 11.08 -12.45 -4.24
N ASP A 871 9.87 -12.99 -4.39
CA ASP A 871 8.81 -12.46 -5.23
C ASP A 871 7.46 -12.63 -4.50
N ALA A 872 6.40 -12.03 -5.06
CA ALA A 872 5.06 -12.09 -4.46
C ALA A 872 4.54 -13.53 -4.31
N GLU A 873 4.93 -14.43 -5.23
CA GLU A 873 4.50 -15.83 -5.22
C GLU A 873 5.21 -16.64 -4.12
N LEU A 874 6.53 -16.48 -3.97
CA LEU A 874 7.31 -17.06 -2.89
C LEU A 874 6.74 -16.62 -1.53
N TYR A 875 6.47 -15.32 -1.37
CA TYR A 875 5.85 -14.80 -0.16
C TYR A 875 4.46 -15.40 0.08
N LYS A 876 3.56 -15.39 -0.92
CA LYS A 876 2.19 -15.93 -0.81
C LYS A 876 2.16 -17.42 -0.46
N ARG A 877 3.07 -18.23 -1.02
CA ARG A 877 3.19 -19.66 -0.67
C ARG A 877 3.65 -19.86 0.77
N GLY A 878 4.64 -19.08 1.20
CA GLY A 878 5.31 -19.24 2.49
C GLY A 878 4.56 -18.67 3.69
N ALA A 879 3.90 -17.52 3.52
CA ALA A 879 3.32 -16.72 4.61
C ALA A 879 2.17 -17.44 5.36
N LYS A 880 1.67 -18.56 4.85
CA LYS A 880 0.54 -19.31 5.43
C LYS A 880 0.90 -20.13 6.68
N ARG A 881 2.18 -20.27 7.03
CA ARG A 881 2.65 -21.16 8.12
C ARG A 881 2.93 -20.48 9.47
N GLY A 882 2.92 -19.15 9.54
CA GLY A 882 3.19 -18.40 10.77
C GLY A 882 3.47 -16.93 10.50
N SER A 883 3.76 -16.17 11.55
CA SER A 883 4.12 -14.74 11.44
C SER A 883 5.37 -14.41 12.24
N ILE A 884 6.21 -13.51 11.72
CA ILE A 884 7.41 -12.94 12.36
C ILE A 884 7.30 -11.40 12.26
N ASP A 885 6.73 -10.73 13.26
CA ASP A 885 6.34 -9.31 13.16
C ASP A 885 7.30 -8.18 13.62
N PRO A 886 8.62 -8.40 13.86
CA PRO A 886 9.54 -7.29 14.12
C PRO A 886 9.82 -6.36 12.92
N CYS A 887 10.03 -6.88 11.70
CA CYS A 887 10.27 -6.07 10.49
C CYS A 887 9.96 -6.87 9.21
N PHE A 888 9.77 -6.21 8.06
CA PHE A 888 9.44 -6.90 6.81
C PHE A 888 10.50 -7.94 6.38
N PRO A 889 11.81 -7.65 6.36
CA PRO A 889 12.82 -8.63 5.95
C PRO A 889 12.84 -9.91 6.79
N SER A 890 12.54 -9.85 8.10
CA SER A 890 12.51 -11.04 8.96
C SER A 890 11.30 -11.93 8.70
N LYS A 891 10.17 -11.37 8.24
CA LYS A 891 9.00 -12.15 7.78
C LYS A 891 9.35 -13.13 6.67
N LEU A 892 10.33 -12.78 5.82
CA LEU A 892 10.73 -13.59 4.66
C LEU A 892 11.43 -14.89 5.05
N GLY A 893 11.91 -15.03 6.30
CA GLY A 893 12.53 -16.26 6.79
C GLY A 893 11.66 -17.51 6.58
N ILE A 894 10.37 -17.43 6.92
CA ILE A 894 9.41 -18.53 6.75
C ILE A 894 9.23 -18.89 5.26
N PRO A 895 8.91 -17.93 4.36
CA PRO A 895 8.84 -18.20 2.93
C PRO A 895 10.09 -18.83 2.30
N HIS A 896 11.29 -18.38 2.63
CA HIS A 896 12.50 -18.97 2.05
C HIS A 896 12.75 -20.40 2.54
N VAL A 897 12.46 -20.71 3.81
CA VAL A 897 12.56 -22.10 4.32
C VAL A 897 11.44 -22.98 3.75
N HIS A 898 10.24 -22.44 3.55
CA HIS A 898 9.15 -23.13 2.84
C HIS A 898 9.57 -23.49 1.41
N ASP A 899 10.20 -22.56 0.69
CA ASP A 899 10.70 -22.81 -0.68
C ASP A 899 11.75 -23.94 -0.72
N LEU A 900 12.68 -23.95 0.25
CA LEU A 900 13.68 -25.01 0.39
C LEU A 900 13.02 -26.38 0.62
N LEU A 901 12.05 -26.44 1.53
CA LEU A 901 11.35 -27.67 1.90
C LEU A 901 10.44 -28.21 0.79
N THR A 902 9.66 -27.33 0.17
CA THR A 902 8.54 -27.76 -0.68
C THR A 902 8.89 -27.80 -2.16
N ARG A 903 9.88 -27.03 -2.61
CA ARG A 903 10.27 -26.95 -4.02
C ARG A 903 11.69 -27.46 -4.25
N VAL A 904 12.67 -26.96 -3.50
CA VAL A 904 14.08 -27.34 -3.72
C VAL A 904 14.32 -28.79 -3.33
N HIS A 905 13.85 -29.23 -2.16
CA HIS A 905 13.99 -30.61 -1.68
C HIS A 905 13.22 -31.61 -2.56
N LYS A 906 12.02 -31.28 -3.02
CA LYS A 906 11.24 -32.16 -3.93
C LYS A 906 11.94 -32.40 -5.27
N LYS A 907 12.61 -31.39 -5.83
CA LYS A 907 13.37 -31.53 -7.08
C LYS A 907 14.60 -32.43 -6.92
N LYS A 908 15.35 -32.22 -5.85
CA LYS A 908 16.49 -33.03 -5.45
C LYS A 908 16.58 -32.99 -3.93
N PRO A 909 16.68 -34.13 -3.23
CA PRO A 909 16.69 -34.13 -1.78
C PRO A 909 17.80 -33.26 -1.19
N LEU A 910 17.46 -32.51 -0.15
CA LEU A 910 18.40 -31.85 0.76
C LEU A 910 18.67 -32.79 1.93
N THR A 911 19.91 -32.83 2.42
CA THR A 911 20.24 -33.53 3.67
C THR A 911 20.13 -32.59 4.87
N HIS A 912 20.44 -31.31 4.67
CA HIS A 912 20.41 -30.30 5.72
C HIS A 912 19.76 -29.02 5.21
N ILE A 913 19.12 -28.29 6.11
CA ILE A 913 18.85 -26.85 5.94
C ILE A 913 19.67 -26.13 7.02
N PHE A 914 20.51 -25.20 6.61
CA PHE A 914 21.36 -24.42 7.50
C PHE A 914 20.97 -22.94 7.45
N PHE A 915 20.43 -22.44 8.55
CA PHE A 915 20.04 -21.04 8.72
C PHE A 915 20.82 -20.42 9.90
N PRO A 916 22.04 -19.90 9.66
CA PRO A 916 22.94 -19.44 10.72
C PRO A 916 22.43 -18.17 11.43
N MET A 917 22.76 -18.08 12.73
CA MET A 917 22.46 -16.96 13.62
C MET A 917 23.74 -16.12 13.81
N VAL A 918 24.08 -15.32 12.81
CA VAL A 918 25.33 -14.52 12.79
C VAL A 918 25.22 -13.30 13.70
N THR A 919 25.95 -13.29 14.82
CA THR A 919 25.89 -12.24 15.85
C THR A 919 26.81 -11.05 15.58
N SER A 920 27.90 -11.27 14.86
CA SER A 920 28.86 -10.24 14.45
C SER A 920 29.35 -10.51 13.04
N VAL A 921 29.81 -9.45 12.38
CA VAL A 921 30.35 -9.48 11.02
C VAL A 921 31.70 -8.77 10.98
N PRO A 922 32.60 -9.11 10.03
CA PRO A 922 33.84 -8.38 9.86
C PRO A 922 33.58 -6.90 9.55
N THR A 923 34.49 -6.02 9.99
CA THR A 923 34.42 -4.57 9.74
C THR A 923 35.70 -4.08 9.08
N PHE A 924 35.56 -3.12 8.17
CA PHE A 924 36.67 -2.36 7.60
C PHE A 924 36.80 -0.98 8.26
N LEU A 925 35.88 -0.61 9.13
CA LEU A 925 35.86 0.68 9.80
C LEU A 925 36.82 0.67 10.99
N GLU A 926 37.40 1.82 11.26
CA GLU A 926 38.35 2.04 12.35
C GLU A 926 37.63 2.74 13.53
N ASP A 927 38.15 2.55 14.74
CA ASP A 927 37.64 3.18 15.98
C ASP A 927 36.15 2.94 16.26
N VAL A 928 35.63 1.77 15.87
CA VAL A 928 34.25 1.34 16.17
C VAL A 928 34.17 0.59 17.51
N GLN A 929 33.05 0.76 18.23
CA GLN A 929 32.86 0.08 19.53
C GLN A 929 32.69 -1.44 19.39
N ALA A 930 31.98 -1.88 18.34
CA ALA A 930 31.77 -3.29 18.00
C ALA A 930 31.21 -3.44 16.57
N SER A 931 31.22 -4.66 16.04
CA SER A 931 30.69 -4.98 14.70
C SER A 931 29.48 -5.94 14.74
N LEU A 932 28.53 -5.66 15.63
CA LEU A 932 27.38 -6.52 15.89
C LEU A 932 26.35 -6.48 14.74
N ALA A 933 25.79 -7.65 14.44
CA ALA A 933 24.66 -7.81 13.54
C ALA A 933 23.34 -7.37 14.20
N CYS A 934 22.27 -7.26 13.41
CA CYS A 934 20.95 -6.91 13.93
C CYS A 934 20.34 -8.10 14.72
N PRO A 935 19.98 -7.94 16.01
CA PRO A 935 19.41 -9.02 16.81
C PRO A 935 18.14 -9.64 16.21
N THR A 936 17.32 -8.84 15.53
CA THR A 936 16.14 -9.34 14.80
C THR A 936 16.54 -10.30 13.67
N VAL A 937 17.58 -9.94 12.92
CA VAL A 937 18.11 -10.81 11.85
C VAL A 937 18.63 -12.12 12.46
N VAL A 938 19.36 -12.04 13.58
CA VAL A 938 19.86 -13.21 14.30
C VAL A 938 18.73 -14.14 14.74
N ALA A 939 17.72 -13.59 15.42
CA ALA A 939 16.61 -14.37 15.98
C ALA A 939 15.65 -14.95 14.91
N THR A 940 15.72 -14.47 13.66
CA THR A 940 14.80 -14.92 12.60
C THR A 940 14.93 -16.41 12.30
N ALA A 941 16.12 -16.99 12.41
CA ALA A 941 16.32 -18.42 12.20
C ALA A 941 15.53 -19.28 13.22
N GLU A 942 15.51 -18.86 14.50
CA GLU A 942 14.79 -19.54 15.57
C GLU A 942 13.27 -19.45 15.37
N ALA A 943 12.77 -18.23 15.12
CA ALA A 943 11.34 -18.00 14.88
C ALA A 943 10.86 -18.75 13.63
N THR A 944 11.69 -18.81 12.59
CA THR A 944 11.41 -19.59 11.39
C THR A 944 11.34 -21.08 11.71
N HIS A 945 12.33 -21.63 12.42
CA HIS A 945 12.33 -23.04 12.82
C HIS A 945 11.07 -23.44 13.58
N ALA A 946 10.66 -22.61 14.56
CA ALA A 946 9.45 -22.84 15.35
C ALA A 946 8.18 -22.96 14.50
N ALA A 947 8.07 -22.20 13.40
CA ALA A 947 6.92 -22.25 12.50
C ALA A 947 6.74 -23.59 11.77
N PHE A 948 7.82 -24.36 11.59
CA PHE A 948 7.79 -25.65 10.88
C PHE A 948 7.73 -26.87 11.80
N ILE A 949 7.75 -26.66 13.13
CA ILE A 949 7.65 -27.74 14.12
C ILE A 949 6.38 -27.66 14.99
N LYS A 950 5.55 -26.61 14.83
CA LYS A 950 4.34 -26.36 15.63
C LYS A 950 3.25 -27.45 15.52
N GLU A 951 2.97 -27.93 14.31
CA GLU A 951 1.96 -28.97 14.03
C GLU A 951 2.60 -30.32 13.67
N GLY A 952 3.85 -30.53 14.09
CA GLY A 952 4.69 -31.69 13.75
C GLY A 952 6.00 -31.25 13.10
N ASP A 953 7.07 -32.04 13.29
CA ASP A 953 8.40 -31.72 12.76
C ASP A 953 8.50 -32.07 11.27
N LEU A 954 8.33 -31.04 10.43
CA LEU A 954 8.41 -31.20 8.98
C LEU A 954 9.82 -31.44 8.46
N PHE A 955 10.86 -31.04 9.20
CA PHE A 955 12.23 -31.32 8.81
C PHE A 955 12.52 -32.81 9.00
N ALA A 956 12.15 -33.37 10.15
CA ALA A 956 12.28 -34.80 10.42
C ALA A 956 11.48 -35.65 9.43
N GLN A 957 10.23 -35.25 9.11
CA GLN A 957 9.40 -35.93 8.11
C GLN A 957 10.01 -35.92 6.71
N ALA A 958 10.72 -34.84 6.35
CA ALA A 958 11.44 -34.73 5.09
C ALA A 958 12.85 -35.37 5.12
N GLY A 959 13.26 -35.97 6.24
CA GLY A 959 14.62 -36.50 6.42
C GLY A 959 15.71 -35.42 6.35
N ILE A 960 15.39 -34.19 6.75
CA ILE A 960 16.29 -33.04 6.73
C ILE A 960 16.70 -32.70 8.17
N VAL A 961 17.99 -32.47 8.38
CA VAL A 961 18.49 -31.88 9.64
C VAL A 961 18.50 -30.36 9.53
N PHE A 962 17.74 -29.67 10.39
CA PHE A 962 17.76 -28.20 10.45
C PHE A 962 18.83 -27.71 11.45
N LYS A 963 19.78 -26.89 10.99
CA LYS A 963 20.85 -26.30 11.80
C LYS A 963 20.75 -24.78 11.86
N LYS A 964 21.04 -24.20 13.02
CA LYS A 964 20.95 -22.77 13.34
C LYS A 964 22.04 -22.32 14.31
N THR A 965 23.29 -22.47 13.90
CA THR A 965 24.46 -22.15 14.74
C THR A 965 24.55 -20.66 15.05
N PHE A 966 24.84 -20.30 16.30
CA PHE A 966 25.31 -18.97 16.65
C PHE A 966 26.73 -18.77 16.13
N LEU A 967 26.98 -17.69 15.38
CA LEU A 967 28.27 -17.45 14.74
C LEU A 967 28.78 -16.02 14.96
N ASN A 968 30.01 -15.90 15.46
CA ASN A 968 30.75 -14.65 15.54
C ASN A 968 31.76 -14.57 14.40
N LEU A 969 31.39 -13.98 13.26
CA LEU A 969 32.30 -13.89 12.10
C LEU A 969 33.42 -12.85 12.31
N GLY A 970 33.26 -11.93 13.27
CA GLY A 970 34.28 -10.96 13.67
C GLY A 970 35.46 -11.59 14.44
N GLU A 971 35.28 -12.78 15.02
CA GLU A 971 36.30 -13.50 15.78
C GLU A 971 36.55 -14.88 15.15
N PRO A 972 37.52 -15.01 14.22
CA PRO A 972 37.71 -16.23 13.41
C PRO A 972 37.91 -17.51 14.22
N GLU A 973 38.59 -17.43 15.37
CA GLU A 973 38.84 -18.58 16.25
C GLU A 973 37.55 -19.06 16.95
N LEU A 974 36.74 -18.11 17.43
CA LEU A 974 35.44 -18.41 18.02
C LEU A 974 34.49 -18.99 16.96
N CYS A 975 34.44 -18.38 15.77
CA CYS A 975 33.68 -18.91 14.64
C CYS A 975 34.09 -20.35 14.30
N ALA A 976 35.41 -20.63 14.25
CA ALA A 976 35.93 -21.95 13.94
C ALA A 976 35.48 -22.99 14.98
N ARG A 977 35.48 -22.62 16.26
CA ARG A 977 34.98 -23.47 17.35
C ARG A 977 33.47 -23.70 17.24
N GLN A 978 32.67 -22.66 17.01
CA GLN A 978 31.21 -22.77 16.87
C GLN A 978 30.82 -23.67 15.69
N MET A 979 31.45 -23.45 14.52
CA MET A 979 31.24 -24.29 13.34
C MET A 979 31.72 -25.72 13.56
N GLN A 980 32.85 -25.92 14.25
CA GLN A 980 33.35 -27.24 14.57
C GLN A 980 32.38 -28.00 15.50
N GLN A 981 31.91 -27.36 16.56
CA GLN A 981 31.01 -27.98 17.53
C GLN A 981 29.68 -28.43 16.90
N ASP A 982 29.12 -27.63 15.98
CA ASP A 982 27.85 -27.97 15.34
C ASP A 982 28.01 -28.97 14.19
N TRP A 983 29.14 -29.01 13.48
CA TRP A 983 29.31 -29.86 12.28
C TRP A 983 30.22 -31.08 12.46
N GLN A 984 30.81 -31.28 13.64
CA GLN A 984 31.78 -32.37 13.87
C GLN A 984 31.21 -33.77 13.64
N ASP A 985 29.93 -34.00 13.95
CA ASP A 985 29.32 -35.34 13.83
C ASP A 985 28.84 -35.66 12.41
N GLU A 986 28.71 -34.65 11.55
CA GLU A 986 28.32 -34.79 10.15
C GLU A 986 29.54 -34.78 9.22
N LEU A 987 30.56 -33.98 9.54
CA LEU A 987 31.74 -33.78 8.70
C LEU A 987 32.97 -34.52 9.21
N GLY A 988 32.98 -34.99 10.47
CA GLY A 988 34.20 -35.48 11.10
C GLY A 988 35.25 -34.35 11.13
N LEU A 989 34.87 -33.19 11.66
CA LEU A 989 35.61 -31.93 11.55
C LEU A 989 36.52 -31.68 12.75
N GLY A 990 37.80 -31.37 12.50
CA GLY A 990 38.75 -30.93 13.54
C GLY A 990 38.74 -29.41 13.72
N TYR A 991 39.25 -28.91 14.86
CA TYR A 991 39.34 -27.45 15.11
C TYR A 991 40.25 -26.74 14.09
N ASP A 992 41.48 -27.24 13.88
CA ASP A 992 42.43 -26.62 12.95
C ASP A 992 41.93 -26.65 11.49
N GLU A 993 41.26 -27.76 11.12
CA GLU A 993 40.60 -27.91 9.83
C GLU A 993 39.47 -26.88 9.67
N SER A 994 38.62 -26.71 10.69
CA SER A 994 37.58 -25.67 10.73
C SER A 994 38.16 -24.26 10.64
N LEU A 995 39.26 -23.98 11.34
CA LEU A 995 39.92 -22.67 11.34
C LEU A 995 40.47 -22.31 9.95
N ARG A 996 41.09 -23.26 9.24
CA ARG A 996 41.51 -23.05 7.85
C ARG A 996 40.33 -22.77 6.93
N ALA A 997 39.22 -23.51 7.10
CA ALA A 997 38.00 -23.28 6.32
C ALA A 997 37.35 -21.92 6.63
N VAL A 998 37.34 -21.47 7.90
CA VAL A 998 36.84 -20.14 8.29
C VAL A 998 37.68 -19.03 7.65
N ARG A 999 39.00 -19.14 7.67
CA ARG A 999 39.89 -18.17 7.00
C ARG A 999 39.65 -18.12 5.50
N ALA A 1000 39.48 -19.27 4.84
CA ALA A 1000 39.11 -19.33 3.43
C ALA A 1000 37.73 -18.69 3.16
N GLY A 1001 36.77 -18.88 4.07
CA GLY A 1001 35.46 -18.23 4.00
C GLY A 1001 35.54 -16.71 4.09
N LEU A 1002 36.32 -16.18 5.03
CA LEU A 1002 36.51 -14.74 5.19
C LEU A 1002 37.23 -14.13 3.99
N GLN A 1003 38.25 -14.81 3.45
CA GLN A 1003 38.93 -14.38 2.24
C GLN A 1003 37.97 -14.34 1.03
N ALA A 1004 37.04 -15.30 0.93
CA ALA A 1004 36.06 -15.31 -0.15
C ALA A 1004 35.09 -14.12 -0.10
N ILE A 1005 34.79 -13.56 1.08
CA ILE A 1005 34.04 -12.29 1.20
C ILE A 1005 34.88 -11.14 0.64
N GLU A 1006 36.14 -10.97 1.08
CA GLU A 1006 36.97 -9.85 0.61
C GLU A 1006 37.26 -9.95 -0.89
N ASP A 1007 37.53 -11.14 -1.43
CA ASP A 1007 37.77 -11.33 -2.87
C ASP A 1007 36.55 -10.93 -3.71
N HIS A 1008 35.35 -11.26 -3.21
CA HIS A 1008 34.08 -10.89 -3.83
C HIS A 1008 33.86 -9.37 -3.82
N GLU A 1009 34.02 -8.74 -2.65
CA GLU A 1009 33.86 -7.29 -2.50
C GLU A 1009 34.93 -6.50 -3.28
N ALA A 1010 36.19 -6.95 -3.26
CA ALA A 1010 37.28 -6.32 -3.99
C ALA A 1010 37.07 -6.37 -5.52
N GLY A 1011 36.47 -7.43 -6.05
CA GLY A 1011 36.07 -7.52 -7.45
C GLY A 1011 35.10 -6.40 -7.84
N LEU A 1012 34.01 -6.27 -7.08
CA LEU A 1012 32.98 -5.25 -7.31
C LEU A 1012 33.51 -3.83 -7.09
N ARG A 1013 34.38 -3.63 -6.10
CA ARG A 1013 35.00 -2.32 -5.79
C ARG A 1013 35.84 -1.78 -6.95
N ARG A 1014 36.54 -2.65 -7.68
CA ARG A 1014 37.30 -2.25 -8.88
C ARG A 1014 36.39 -1.73 -10.00
N GLU A 1015 35.27 -2.41 -10.25
CA GLU A 1015 34.28 -1.98 -11.24
C GLU A 1015 33.58 -0.69 -10.81
N ALA A 1016 33.28 -0.55 -9.51
CA ALA A 1016 32.73 0.67 -8.94
C ALA A 1016 33.69 1.86 -9.10
N ARG A 1017 34.99 1.67 -8.84
CA ARG A 1017 36.01 2.71 -9.06
C ARG A 1017 36.03 3.19 -10.52
N ALA A 1018 36.08 2.27 -11.49
CA ALA A 1018 36.07 2.62 -12.90
C ALA A 1018 34.80 3.42 -13.31
N THR A 1019 33.64 3.05 -12.74
CA THR A 1019 32.38 3.77 -12.97
C THR A 1019 32.40 5.16 -12.34
N LEU A 1020 32.97 5.29 -11.13
CA LEU A 1020 33.10 6.57 -10.46
C LEU A 1020 34.00 7.53 -11.26
N ASP A 1021 35.13 7.05 -11.77
CA ASP A 1021 36.05 7.83 -12.61
C ASP A 1021 35.37 8.28 -13.92
N MET A 1022 34.53 7.42 -14.53
CA MET A 1022 33.71 7.76 -15.69
C MET A 1022 32.71 8.88 -15.37
N LEU A 1023 32.01 8.80 -14.23
CA LEU A 1023 31.03 9.81 -13.83
C LEU A 1023 31.67 11.19 -13.67
N THR A 1024 32.85 11.25 -13.06
CA THR A 1024 33.64 12.48 -12.90
C THR A 1024 34.05 13.04 -14.26
N ARG A 1025 34.55 12.19 -15.17
CA ARG A 1025 34.99 12.61 -16.53
C ARG A 1025 33.84 13.12 -17.40
N GLU A 1026 32.65 12.52 -17.28
CA GLU A 1026 31.47 12.84 -18.09
C GLU A 1026 30.54 13.88 -17.42
N ASN A 1027 30.87 14.34 -16.22
CA ASN A 1027 30.04 15.20 -15.38
C ASN A 1027 28.61 14.65 -15.20
N ARG A 1028 28.52 13.36 -14.90
CA ARG A 1028 27.27 12.63 -14.68
C ARG A 1028 27.08 12.37 -13.20
N ILE A 1029 25.86 11.99 -12.81
CA ILE A 1029 25.50 11.72 -11.41
C ILE A 1029 25.35 10.21 -11.21
N GLY A 1030 25.91 9.69 -10.13
CA GLY A 1030 25.68 8.33 -9.62
C GLY A 1030 24.91 8.36 -8.31
N ILE A 1031 24.12 7.32 -8.05
CA ILE A 1031 23.30 7.19 -6.84
C ILE A 1031 23.99 6.19 -5.90
N VAL A 1032 24.33 6.63 -4.69
CA VAL A 1032 24.81 5.75 -3.61
C VAL A 1032 23.63 5.30 -2.77
N VAL A 1033 23.42 3.99 -2.68
CA VAL A 1033 22.33 3.41 -1.91
C VAL A 1033 22.79 3.12 -0.49
N LEU A 1034 22.20 3.84 0.47
CA LEU A 1034 22.41 3.64 1.90
C LEU A 1034 21.39 2.62 2.40
N ALA A 1035 21.79 1.36 2.49
CA ALA A 1035 20.88 0.25 2.73
C ALA A 1035 21.56 -0.92 3.44
N ARG A 1036 20.75 -1.70 4.17
CA ARG A 1036 21.21 -2.96 4.78
C ARG A 1036 21.37 -4.07 3.73
N PRO A 1037 22.22 -5.09 3.96
CA PRO A 1037 22.53 -6.14 2.98
C PRO A 1037 21.30 -6.84 2.39
N TYR A 1038 20.23 -6.98 3.16
CA TYR A 1038 19.00 -7.63 2.72
C TYR A 1038 18.24 -6.86 1.63
N HIS A 1039 18.51 -5.57 1.42
CA HIS A 1039 17.95 -4.80 0.31
C HIS A 1039 18.63 -5.12 -1.03
N ASN A 1040 19.65 -5.99 -1.04
CA ASN A 1040 20.16 -6.58 -2.29
C ASN A 1040 19.15 -7.59 -2.87
N ASP A 1041 18.15 -8.03 -2.10
CA ASP A 1041 17.04 -8.81 -2.64
C ASP A 1041 16.10 -7.92 -3.47
N PRO A 1042 15.89 -8.21 -4.78
CA PRO A 1042 14.95 -7.45 -5.61
C PRO A 1042 13.51 -7.44 -5.07
N GLY A 1043 13.10 -8.49 -4.34
CA GLY A 1043 11.79 -8.52 -3.70
C GLY A 1043 11.68 -7.65 -2.44
N VAL A 1044 12.82 -7.24 -1.85
CA VAL A 1044 12.85 -6.37 -0.66
C VAL A 1044 13.06 -4.91 -1.03
N ASN A 1045 13.82 -4.61 -2.08
CA ASN A 1045 14.01 -3.25 -2.57
C ASN A 1045 12.94 -2.79 -3.57
N HIS A 1046 11.95 -3.65 -3.88
CA HIS A 1046 10.83 -3.40 -4.79
C HIS A 1046 11.22 -2.91 -6.18
N GLU A 1047 12.40 -3.32 -6.66
CA GLU A 1047 12.96 -2.94 -7.96
C GLU A 1047 13.15 -1.41 -8.12
N ILE A 1048 13.20 -0.65 -7.01
CA ILE A 1048 13.40 0.81 -7.01
C ILE A 1048 14.68 1.19 -7.77
N LEU A 1049 15.72 0.36 -7.64
CA LEU A 1049 17.06 0.62 -8.17
C LEU A 1049 17.11 0.40 -9.68
N GLU A 1050 16.38 -0.59 -10.17
CA GLU A 1050 16.17 -0.87 -11.58
C GLU A 1050 15.44 0.28 -12.26
N GLU A 1051 14.47 0.92 -11.59
CA GLU A 1051 13.80 2.12 -12.13
C GLU A 1051 14.74 3.32 -12.28
N PHE A 1052 15.70 3.51 -11.38
CA PHE A 1052 16.76 4.52 -11.56
C PHE A 1052 17.73 4.14 -12.67
N GLN A 1053 18.10 2.86 -12.77
CA GLN A 1053 18.98 2.35 -13.81
C GLN A 1053 18.40 2.60 -15.21
N LYS A 1054 17.11 2.31 -15.42
CA LYS A 1054 16.38 2.58 -16.66
C LYS A 1054 16.38 4.06 -17.07
N ARG A 1055 16.59 4.97 -16.11
CA ARG A 1055 16.64 6.42 -16.31
C ARG A 1055 18.05 6.95 -16.54
N GLY A 1056 19.05 6.07 -16.60
CA GLY A 1056 20.43 6.43 -16.92
C GLY A 1056 21.29 6.83 -15.73
N TYR A 1057 20.92 6.40 -14.51
CA TYR A 1057 21.72 6.60 -13.31
C TYR A 1057 22.43 5.30 -12.89
N PRO A 1058 23.78 5.28 -12.85
CA PRO A 1058 24.51 4.20 -12.19
C PRO A 1058 24.19 4.16 -10.69
N VAL A 1059 24.09 2.96 -10.13
CA VAL A 1059 23.68 2.73 -8.73
C VAL A 1059 24.80 2.00 -7.98
N PHE A 1060 25.33 2.62 -6.94
CA PHE A 1060 26.41 2.11 -6.09
C PHE A 1060 25.87 1.48 -4.82
N TRP A 1061 26.42 0.31 -4.47
CA TRP A 1061 26.22 -0.30 -3.16
C TRP A 1061 27.23 0.27 -2.18
N GLN A 1062 26.77 0.72 -1.01
CA GLN A 1062 27.61 1.35 0.01
C GLN A 1062 28.87 0.55 0.40
N ASP A 1063 28.80 -0.79 0.41
CA ASP A 1063 29.89 -1.63 0.89
C ASP A 1063 31.02 -1.79 -0.15
N ILE A 1064 30.80 -1.38 -1.40
CA ILE A 1064 31.80 -1.43 -2.48
C ILE A 1064 32.30 -0.05 -2.90
N LEU A 1065 32.00 1.00 -2.14
CA LEU A 1065 32.56 2.32 -2.39
C LEU A 1065 34.10 2.22 -2.40
N PRO A 1066 34.79 2.87 -3.36
CA PRO A 1066 36.24 2.81 -3.45
C PRO A 1066 36.93 3.24 -2.15
N ARG A 1067 37.82 2.40 -1.65
CA ARG A 1067 38.60 2.62 -0.42
C ARG A 1067 40.09 2.84 -0.72
N ASP A 1068 40.42 3.09 -1.98
CA ASP A 1068 41.79 3.32 -2.43
C ASP A 1068 42.37 4.56 -1.73
N PRO A 1069 43.66 4.55 -1.33
CA PRO A 1069 44.25 5.66 -0.58
C PRO A 1069 44.13 7.02 -1.26
N ASP A 1070 44.23 7.07 -2.59
CA ASP A 1070 44.11 8.32 -3.37
C ASP A 1070 42.70 8.93 -3.29
N VAL A 1071 41.66 8.09 -3.31
CA VAL A 1071 40.27 8.53 -3.19
C VAL A 1071 39.96 8.97 -1.76
N LEU A 1072 40.41 8.21 -0.76
CA LEU A 1072 40.19 8.58 0.63
C LEU A 1072 40.92 9.88 0.98
N GLU A 1073 42.14 10.07 0.47
CA GLU A 1073 42.90 11.31 0.61
C GLU A 1073 42.18 12.49 -0.04
N GLN A 1074 41.67 12.32 -1.27
CA GLN A 1074 40.92 13.37 -1.97
C GLN A 1074 39.65 13.79 -1.22
N LEU A 1075 38.91 12.83 -0.65
CA LEU A 1075 37.62 13.11 -0.03
C LEU A 1075 37.73 13.55 1.43
N PHE A 1076 38.65 12.97 2.21
CA PHE A 1076 38.72 13.15 3.66
C PHE A 1076 40.04 13.76 4.16
N GLY A 1077 41.08 13.84 3.33
CA GLY A 1077 42.46 14.14 3.75
C GLY A 1077 42.61 15.47 4.49
N ASP A 1078 41.89 16.51 4.06
CA ASP A 1078 41.94 17.84 4.70
C ASP A 1078 41.39 17.81 6.13
N GLU A 1079 40.27 17.12 6.36
CA GLU A 1079 39.65 17.03 7.68
C GLU A 1079 40.43 16.12 8.62
N VAL A 1080 41.02 15.05 8.10
CA VAL A 1080 41.92 14.15 8.85
C VAL A 1080 43.18 14.93 9.29
N ARG A 1081 43.82 15.70 8.39
CA ARG A 1081 44.96 16.56 8.74
C ARG A 1081 44.59 17.65 9.75
N ALA A 1082 43.38 18.19 9.65
CA ALA A 1082 42.86 19.18 10.59
C ALA A 1082 42.50 18.60 11.97
N GLY A 1083 42.58 17.26 12.14
CA GLY A 1083 42.26 16.60 13.40
C GLY A 1083 40.76 16.58 13.74
N LEU A 1084 39.89 16.80 12.74
CA LEU A 1084 38.44 16.77 12.93
C LEU A 1084 37.92 15.33 13.06
N MET A 1085 38.66 14.36 12.53
CA MET A 1085 38.39 12.93 12.66
C MET A 1085 39.71 12.14 12.69
N PRO A 1086 39.75 10.96 13.33
CA PRO A 1086 40.99 10.19 13.48
C PRO A 1086 41.45 9.55 12.17
N SER A 1087 40.52 9.13 11.30
CA SER A 1087 40.83 8.58 9.97
C SER A 1087 39.63 8.70 9.02
N ALA A 1088 39.88 8.48 7.72
CA ALA A 1088 38.86 8.45 6.68
C ALA A 1088 37.87 7.26 6.83
N LEU A 1089 38.23 6.24 7.61
CA LEU A 1089 37.41 5.05 7.88
C LEU A 1089 36.73 5.10 9.24
N SER A 1090 36.78 6.24 9.93
CA SER A 1090 36.10 6.44 11.21
C SER A 1090 34.73 7.12 11.04
N VAL A 1091 33.82 6.78 11.95
CA VAL A 1091 32.50 7.41 12.11
C VAL A 1091 32.28 8.00 13.50
N GLY A 1092 33.29 7.94 14.38
CA GLY A 1092 33.16 8.35 15.78
C GLY A 1092 32.87 9.85 15.97
N ASP A 1093 33.20 10.65 14.96
CA ASP A 1093 32.91 12.09 14.87
C ASP A 1093 31.41 12.39 14.73
N VAL A 1094 30.66 11.53 14.03
CA VAL A 1094 29.22 11.69 13.79
C VAL A 1094 28.35 10.73 14.61
N TRP A 1095 28.91 9.62 15.07
CA TRP A 1095 28.15 8.57 15.77
C TRP A 1095 29.01 7.82 16.79
N LYS A 1096 28.83 8.17 18.07
CA LYS A 1096 29.57 7.57 19.19
C LYS A 1096 29.16 6.13 19.51
N ASN A 1097 27.92 5.75 19.19
CA ASN A 1097 27.34 4.44 19.51
C ASN A 1097 27.57 3.42 18.37
N SER A 1098 28.81 3.29 17.93
CA SER A 1098 29.23 2.52 16.74
C SER A 1098 29.34 1.01 17.00
N TYR A 1099 28.34 0.41 17.65
CA TYR A 1099 28.33 -1.04 17.94
C TYR A 1099 27.66 -1.90 16.87
N SER A 1100 26.82 -1.32 16.00
CA SER A 1100 26.11 -2.06 14.94
C SER A 1100 26.77 -1.84 13.59
N GLU A 1101 27.32 -2.91 13.02
CA GLU A 1101 28.15 -2.81 11.81
C GLU A 1101 27.40 -2.17 10.63
N ASN A 1102 26.21 -2.69 10.32
CA ASN A 1102 25.44 -2.20 9.17
C ASN A 1102 25.02 -0.73 9.33
N THR A 1103 24.84 -0.26 10.57
CA THR A 1103 24.56 1.14 10.87
C THR A 1103 25.82 1.99 10.68
N SER A 1104 26.97 1.54 11.19
CA SER A 1104 28.26 2.21 11.01
C SER A 1104 28.64 2.34 9.53
N ARG A 1105 28.45 1.29 8.71
CA ARG A 1105 28.68 1.33 7.25
C ARG A 1105 27.78 2.35 6.54
N LYS A 1106 26.49 2.40 6.90
CA LYS A 1106 25.55 3.40 6.35
C LYS A 1106 26.02 4.83 6.63
N LEU A 1107 26.45 5.10 7.86
CA LEU A 1107 26.95 6.42 8.27
C LEU A 1107 28.25 6.80 7.55
N TRP A 1108 29.19 5.86 7.42
CA TRP A 1108 30.42 6.07 6.66
C TRP A 1108 30.14 6.37 5.18
N ALA A 1109 29.23 5.60 4.55
CA ALA A 1109 28.83 5.84 3.17
C ALA A 1109 28.11 7.18 2.98
N ALA A 1110 27.35 7.65 3.97
CA ALA A 1110 26.77 9.00 3.96
C ALA A 1110 27.87 10.08 3.98
N LYS A 1111 28.90 9.92 4.85
CA LYS A 1111 30.06 10.81 4.88
C LYS A 1111 30.80 10.84 3.54
N TYR A 1112 31.02 9.67 2.95
CA TYR A 1112 31.66 9.54 1.64
C TYR A 1112 30.87 10.26 0.54
N THR A 1113 29.57 9.99 0.47
CA THR A 1113 28.68 10.57 -0.56
C THR A 1113 28.62 12.09 -0.44
N ALA A 1114 28.54 12.62 0.78
CA ALA A 1114 28.50 14.05 1.04
C ALA A 1114 29.73 14.82 0.53
N ARG A 1115 30.87 14.13 0.33
CA ARG A 1115 32.15 14.72 -0.09
C ARG A 1115 32.40 14.61 -1.60
N HIS A 1116 31.63 13.80 -2.32
CA HIS A 1116 31.88 13.55 -3.75
C HIS A 1116 30.92 14.35 -4.65
N PRO A 1117 31.41 15.19 -5.58
CA PRO A 1117 30.57 16.12 -6.35
C PRO A 1117 29.58 15.43 -7.32
N ASN A 1118 29.91 14.22 -7.78
CA ASN A 1118 29.10 13.45 -8.73
C ASN A 1118 28.23 12.36 -8.07
N LEU A 1119 28.17 12.28 -6.74
CA LEU A 1119 27.37 11.27 -6.04
C LEU A 1119 26.21 11.91 -5.29
N VAL A 1120 25.06 11.25 -5.32
CA VAL A 1120 23.87 11.60 -4.52
C VAL A 1120 23.44 10.42 -3.68
N ALA A 1121 22.77 10.68 -2.56
CA ALA A 1121 22.38 9.62 -1.64
C ALA A 1121 20.91 9.21 -1.80
N LEU A 1122 20.69 7.90 -1.84
CA LEU A 1122 19.36 7.28 -1.75
C LEU A 1122 19.34 6.31 -0.57
N GLU A 1123 18.60 6.63 0.49
CA GLU A 1123 18.45 5.71 1.63
C GLU A 1123 17.27 4.76 1.42
N LEU A 1124 17.49 3.46 1.62
CA LEU A 1124 16.41 2.47 1.73
C LEU A 1124 16.30 1.99 3.17
N SER A 1125 15.06 1.93 3.67
CA SER A 1125 14.76 1.28 4.94
C SER A 1125 13.43 0.54 4.90
N SER A 1126 13.41 -0.62 5.54
CA SER A 1126 12.21 -1.46 5.64
C SER A 1126 11.35 -1.09 6.85
N PHE A 1127 10.05 -1.36 6.75
CA PHE A 1127 9.07 -1.10 7.80
C PHE A 1127 9.49 -1.72 9.15
N LYS A 1128 9.33 -0.93 10.23
CA LYS A 1128 9.73 -1.24 11.60
C LYS A 1128 11.23 -1.54 11.79
N CYS A 1129 12.12 -0.99 10.95
CA CYS A 1129 13.55 -1.12 11.19
C CYS A 1129 14.02 -0.29 12.41
N GLY A 1130 14.07 -0.91 13.59
CA GLY A 1130 14.46 -0.25 14.84
C GLY A 1130 15.91 0.26 14.89
N HIS A 1131 16.82 -0.28 14.07
CA HIS A 1131 18.22 0.19 14.03
C HIS A 1131 18.45 1.34 13.05
N ASP A 1132 17.58 1.53 12.06
CA ASP A 1132 17.66 2.67 11.12
C ASP A 1132 17.02 3.93 11.73
N ALA A 1133 15.93 3.76 12.49
CA ALA A 1133 15.19 4.89 13.07
C ALA A 1133 16.06 5.91 13.83
N PRO A 1134 17.05 5.51 14.66
CA PRO A 1134 17.90 6.46 15.39
C PRO A 1134 18.91 7.22 14.52
N VAL A 1135 19.22 6.74 13.31
CA VAL A 1135 20.26 7.32 12.44
C VAL A 1135 19.72 8.11 11.26
N TYR A 1136 18.40 8.13 11.04
CA TYR A 1136 17.79 8.89 9.94
C TYR A 1136 18.20 10.36 9.94
N SER A 1137 18.07 11.04 11.09
CA SER A 1137 18.43 12.45 11.19
C SER A 1137 19.92 12.70 11.02
N VAL A 1138 20.76 11.76 11.48
CA VAL A 1138 22.22 11.87 11.38
C VAL A 1138 22.66 11.74 9.93
N ILE A 1139 22.15 10.75 9.20
CA ILE A 1139 22.45 10.56 7.77
C ILE A 1139 21.99 11.78 6.97
N GLU A 1140 20.75 12.23 7.21
CA GLU A 1140 20.18 13.42 6.56
C GLU A 1140 21.05 14.66 6.81
N GLU A 1141 21.44 14.91 8.06
CA GLU A 1141 22.28 16.07 8.42
C GLU A 1141 23.68 16.02 7.79
N ILE A 1142 24.31 14.84 7.73
CA ILE A 1142 25.63 14.66 7.09
C ILE A 1142 25.58 15.10 5.62
N ILE A 1143 24.58 14.64 4.87
CA ILE A 1143 24.49 14.86 3.43
C ILE A 1143 24.02 16.28 3.12
N GLU A 1144 23.07 16.80 3.90
CA GLU A 1144 22.52 18.12 3.65
C GLU A 1144 23.49 19.26 3.92
N ARG A 1145 24.37 19.11 4.91
CA ARG A 1145 25.39 20.13 5.20
C ARG A 1145 26.35 20.34 4.04
N SER A 1146 26.49 19.38 3.12
CA SER A 1146 27.29 19.55 1.90
C SER A 1146 26.51 20.10 0.71
N GLY A 1147 25.19 20.28 0.83
CA GLY A 1147 24.32 20.69 -0.28
C GLY A 1147 24.06 19.58 -1.32
N THR A 1148 24.47 18.35 -1.02
CA THR A 1148 24.24 17.18 -1.88
C THR A 1148 22.77 16.74 -1.77
N PRO A 1149 22.09 16.41 -2.90
CA PRO A 1149 20.74 15.84 -2.85
C PRO A 1149 20.67 14.54 -2.06
N TYR A 1150 19.68 14.43 -1.17
CA TYR A 1150 19.37 13.26 -0.38
C TYR A 1150 17.90 12.87 -0.55
N PHE A 1151 17.65 11.61 -0.85
CA PHE A 1151 16.29 11.06 -0.98
C PHE A 1151 16.19 9.77 -0.16
N SER A 1152 14.98 9.39 0.24
CA SER A 1152 14.79 8.16 1.01
C SER A 1152 13.50 7.41 0.69
N PHE A 1153 13.57 6.08 0.59
CA PHE A 1153 12.42 5.18 0.62
C PHE A 1153 12.42 4.45 1.96
N LYS A 1154 11.72 5.05 2.92
CA LYS A 1154 11.50 4.49 4.26
C LYS A 1154 10.19 3.69 4.26
N ASP A 1155 10.10 2.75 5.21
CA ASP A 1155 8.93 1.90 5.43
C ASP A 1155 8.57 0.95 4.27
N ILE A 1156 9.59 0.42 3.59
CA ILE A 1156 9.38 -0.64 2.59
C ILE A 1156 8.86 -1.91 3.29
N ASP A 1157 7.69 -2.40 2.88
CA ASP A 1157 7.03 -3.56 3.46
C ASP A 1157 6.65 -4.62 2.40
N GLU A 1158 5.88 -5.63 2.79
CA GLU A 1158 5.40 -6.69 1.88
C GLU A 1158 4.48 -6.19 0.76
N ASN A 1159 3.93 -4.99 0.87
CA ASN A 1159 3.14 -4.39 -0.19
C ASN A 1159 4.10 -3.71 -1.17
N LYS A 1160 4.00 -4.07 -2.46
CA LYS A 1160 4.79 -3.45 -3.53
C LYS A 1160 3.91 -2.46 -4.31
N PRO A 1161 3.81 -1.18 -3.90
CA PRO A 1161 3.00 -0.19 -4.60
C PRO A 1161 3.73 0.33 -5.86
N GLU A 1162 3.81 -0.49 -6.91
CA GLU A 1162 4.60 -0.21 -8.12
C GLU A 1162 4.33 1.19 -8.71
N GLY A 1163 3.05 1.56 -8.82
CA GLY A 1163 2.67 2.88 -9.34
C GLY A 1163 3.19 4.05 -8.49
N SER A 1164 3.12 3.93 -7.17
CA SER A 1164 3.65 4.94 -6.26
C SER A 1164 5.16 5.02 -6.33
N ILE A 1165 5.86 3.87 -6.36
CA ILE A 1165 7.31 3.82 -6.46
C ILE A 1165 7.79 4.51 -7.73
N ARG A 1166 7.18 4.21 -8.88
CA ARG A 1166 7.52 4.81 -10.18
C ARG A 1166 7.36 6.33 -10.16
N ILE A 1167 6.27 6.84 -9.59
CA ILE A 1167 6.03 8.29 -9.42
C ILE A 1167 7.13 8.95 -8.58
N ARG A 1168 7.58 8.30 -7.49
CA ARG A 1168 8.67 8.83 -6.66
C ARG A 1168 9.99 8.86 -7.41
N VAL A 1169 10.34 7.77 -8.12
CA VAL A 1169 11.57 7.70 -8.93
C VAL A 1169 11.55 8.75 -10.04
N GLU A 1170 10.42 8.94 -10.73
CA GLU A 1170 10.25 10.00 -11.73
C GLU A 1170 10.43 11.40 -11.16
N THR A 1171 9.87 11.65 -9.98
CA THR A 1171 10.03 12.93 -9.27
C THR A 1171 11.51 13.19 -8.95
N ILE A 1172 12.20 12.19 -8.40
CA ILE A 1172 13.62 12.29 -8.04
C ILE A 1172 14.46 12.51 -9.31
N ALA A 1173 14.23 11.74 -10.36
CA ALA A 1173 14.95 11.88 -11.63
C ALA A 1173 14.81 13.29 -12.22
N TYR A 1174 13.60 13.87 -12.20
CA TYR A 1174 13.40 15.26 -12.63
C TYR A 1174 14.26 16.26 -11.84
N PHE A 1175 14.33 16.11 -10.51
CA PHE A 1175 15.17 16.99 -9.68
C PHE A 1175 16.67 16.73 -9.85
N LEU A 1176 17.08 15.49 -10.11
CA LEU A 1176 18.46 15.14 -10.43
C LEU A 1176 18.89 15.73 -11.79
N ASP A 1177 18.01 15.70 -12.80
CA ASP A 1177 18.26 16.37 -14.09
C ASP A 1177 18.40 17.88 -13.89
N ARG A 1178 17.52 18.50 -13.09
CA ARG A 1178 17.61 19.92 -12.70
C ARG A 1178 18.91 20.26 -11.96
N TYR A 1179 19.36 19.37 -11.09
CA TYR A 1179 20.61 19.51 -10.36
C TYR A 1179 21.80 19.43 -11.33
N ARG A 1180 21.81 18.46 -12.26
CA ARG A 1180 22.82 18.34 -13.31
C ARG A 1180 22.91 19.59 -14.19
N GLU A 1181 21.78 20.15 -14.63
CA GLU A 1181 21.76 21.38 -15.43
C GLU A 1181 22.47 22.55 -14.75
N ARG A 1182 22.42 22.63 -13.42
CA ARG A 1182 23.06 23.67 -12.61
C ARG A 1182 24.55 23.43 -12.37
N LEU A 1183 24.99 22.17 -12.45
CA LEU A 1183 26.40 21.79 -12.38
C LEU A 1183 27.14 22.08 -13.71
N LEU A 1184 26.41 22.26 -14.81
CA LEU A 1184 27.00 22.63 -16.10
C LEU A 1184 27.24 24.15 -16.16
N PRO A 1185 28.43 24.63 -16.61
CA PRO A 1185 28.61 26.05 -16.89
C PRO A 1185 27.61 26.49 -17.96
N ARG A 1186 26.78 27.49 -17.63
CA ARG A 1186 25.81 28.05 -18.57
C ARG A 1186 26.55 28.52 -19.84
N PRO A 1187 26.15 28.09 -21.06
CA PRO A 1187 26.65 28.73 -22.26
C PRO A 1187 26.25 30.21 -22.21
N ALA A 1188 27.21 31.10 -22.46
CA ALA A 1188 26.95 32.53 -22.54
C ALA A 1188 25.85 32.75 -23.59
N ALA A 1189 24.76 33.40 -23.19
CA ALA A 1189 23.69 33.75 -24.11
C ALA A 1189 24.26 34.62 -25.24
N PRO A 1190 23.96 34.34 -26.52
CA PRO A 1190 24.38 35.21 -27.60
C PRO A 1190 23.60 36.53 -27.48
N GLY A 1191 24.29 37.62 -27.12
CA GLY A 1191 23.78 38.98 -27.31
C GLY A 1191 23.40 39.80 -26.07
N VAL A 1192 23.96 39.55 -24.89
CA VAL A 1192 23.91 40.54 -23.80
C VAL A 1192 25.34 40.82 -23.32
N ALA A 1193 25.86 41.99 -23.71
CA ALA A 1193 27.13 42.48 -23.19
C ALA A 1193 27.03 42.63 -21.66
N SER A 1194 27.89 41.91 -20.94
CA SER A 1194 28.02 42.02 -19.50
C SER A 1194 28.58 43.39 -19.14
N VAL A 1195 27.77 44.21 -18.46
CA VAL A 1195 28.26 45.37 -17.71
C VAL A 1195 28.92 44.82 -16.46
N GLY A 1196 30.23 44.60 -16.53
CA GLY A 1196 31.00 44.00 -15.45
C GLY A 1196 32.52 44.02 -15.62
N ASP A 1197 33.05 44.87 -16.50
CA ASP A 1197 34.49 45.17 -16.59
C ASP A 1197 34.73 46.62 -16.18
N ALA A 1198 34.54 46.90 -14.91
CA ALA A 1198 35.09 48.08 -14.26
C ALA A 1198 35.35 47.70 -12.81
N LEU A 1199 36.62 47.38 -12.51
CA LEU A 1199 37.34 47.46 -11.23
C LEU A 1199 38.42 46.36 -11.14
N ALA A 1200 39.29 46.30 -12.15
CA ALA A 1200 40.62 45.70 -12.01
C ALA A 1200 41.65 46.84 -11.94
N GLY A 1201 42.10 47.16 -10.72
CA GLY A 1201 43.29 47.97 -10.46
C GLY A 1201 44.46 47.05 -10.02
N PRO A 1202 45.72 47.39 -10.34
CA PRO A 1202 46.80 46.42 -10.44
C PRO A 1202 47.44 46.05 -9.10
N GLN A 1203 47.91 44.80 -9.04
CA GLN A 1203 48.69 44.18 -7.97
C GLN A 1203 49.87 45.06 -7.50
N ARG A 1204 50.04 45.18 -6.17
CA ARG A 1204 51.32 45.54 -5.54
C ARG A 1204 51.68 44.52 -4.46
N ASN A 1205 52.86 43.94 -4.62
CA ASN A 1205 53.61 43.18 -3.61
C ASN A 1205 53.82 44.02 -2.34
N ALA A 1206 53.54 43.46 -1.17
CA ALA A 1206 54.23 43.77 0.09
C ALA A 1206 53.92 42.73 1.19
N THR A 1207 54.94 41.91 1.50
CA THR A 1207 55.39 41.47 2.83
C THR A 1207 54.43 41.54 4.04
N ARG A 1208 54.28 40.37 4.69
CA ARG A 1208 53.81 40.18 6.09
C ARG A 1208 54.43 41.17 7.08
N PRO A 1209 53.71 41.51 8.16
CA PRO A 1209 54.18 41.08 9.47
C PRO A 1209 53.10 40.47 10.38
N ALA A 1210 53.61 39.78 11.41
CA ALA A 1210 52.92 38.94 12.38
C ALA A 1210 51.84 39.65 13.23
N ARG A 1211 50.83 38.89 13.66
CA ARG A 1211 50.03 39.19 14.84
C ARG A 1211 50.03 38.01 15.82
N THR A 1212 50.42 38.35 17.03
CA THR A 1212 50.40 37.58 18.28
C THR A 1212 48.98 37.18 18.72
N PRO A 1213 48.83 36.12 19.54
CA PRO A 1213 47.53 35.60 19.96
C PRO A 1213 47.02 36.32 21.22
N ALA A 1214 45.71 36.56 21.31
CA ALA A 1214 45.04 37.00 22.53
C ALA A 1214 44.00 35.95 22.97
N ALA A 1215 43.97 35.76 24.28
CA ALA A 1215 43.41 34.68 25.10
C ALA A 1215 41.87 34.55 25.11
N PRO A 1216 41.32 33.42 25.62
CA PRO A 1216 39.88 33.14 25.64
C PRO A 1216 39.20 33.80 26.86
N ILE A 1217 37.96 34.24 26.67
CA ILE A 1217 37.07 34.66 27.77
C ILE A 1217 36.09 33.51 28.06
N ALA A 1218 36.07 33.13 29.33
CA ALA A 1218 35.21 32.11 29.91
C ALA A 1218 33.78 32.62 30.21
N ALA A 1219 32.85 31.67 30.10
CA ALA A 1219 31.51 31.51 30.67
C ALA A 1219 30.89 32.62 31.56
N SER A 1220 29.59 32.87 31.35
CA SER A 1220 28.59 32.78 32.43
C SER A 1220 27.15 32.63 31.91
N THR A 1221 26.41 31.74 32.60
CA THR A 1221 24.97 31.43 32.62
C THR A 1221 24.31 30.83 31.39
#